data_AF-A0A7S4LB22-F1
#
_entry.id   AF-A0A7S4LB22-F1
#
_cell.length_a   1.000
_cell.length_b   1.000
_cell.length_c   1.000
_cell.angle_alpha   90.00
_cell.angle_beta   90.00
_cell.angle_gamma   90.00
#
_symmetry.space_group_name_H-M   'P 1'
#
loop_
_entity.id
_entity.type
_entity.pdbx_description
1 polymer ?
#
loop_
_entity_poly.entity_id
_entity_poly.type
_entity_poly.pdbx_seq_one_letter_code
_entity_poly.pdbx_strand_id
1 'polypeptide(L)'
;MLAIGYSKGGVCVCEFPSMETIFTSVQHQRGRAVRCLAWHPNGAMLASGAQDTDIIVWDVTSYEPVQHLKGHTSPVCGLKFLDKDLLLSAGYQPDCSLRVWDLKVGDCVQQVLTAVKDLNCIGVDPAQRRCICGGRGKDLHVYNIEDLPNTPPVEHGILQRRSEKESIVLTIRFDAKSGLLGIHGGDRVLEIWKVLSDEEVRVKMKRQATKKQRKEQKTVENKIAAGWGEIADGREVQEVVQTAQNEFKFVQSFSAEHKLRSFDFLSNGVVLATTRNTLERWTVSPTAEEAASRHSTIQALGHRQPIKSVCQSHDDLQLATLSEDVVLVWRLQTASLTSTLSTAVDGQCVRFLQGDKHLVIGTKSGTLDIYSLSTASLVQSITAHHDAVCSFCLRPDSKGLLSCSKDRRVVVWDYALAVDTETQSRHISLVEVHVLELTDVPLDATYTANGSRFAVALQDSTIKIYYSDTYKFVLSLYGHKLPVNSISISSDSQLLVSASMDKNIKIWGTTFGECRKSIFAHDDSVTAVSFCRGTHYFFSVSRDCTIKYWDADHFCLVQIIRSHMEGINCLSLNSDASMIVTAGLDRSVRAFYRSEEIIFANEQREEDMEKEQDEDEANKLDKTSDPNKAVAGHQTVGSLKAGEALSETIRFVMRELEEEEEKE
;
A
#
# COMPACT_ATOMS: atom_id res chain seq x y z
N MET A 1 -0.99 23.91 -6.36
CA MET A 1 -0.08 22.83 -6.79
C MET A 1 0.06 21.80 -5.68
N LEU A 2 0.14 20.53 -6.03
CA LEU A 2 0.35 19.40 -5.14
C LEU A 2 1.61 18.68 -5.60
N ALA A 3 2.55 18.43 -4.67
CA ALA A 3 3.76 17.65 -4.94
C ALA A 3 3.58 16.22 -4.40
N ILE A 4 3.93 15.24 -5.23
CA ILE A 4 3.77 13.81 -4.96
C ILE A 4 5.12 13.13 -5.16
N GLY A 5 5.54 12.36 -4.16
CA GLY A 5 6.74 11.52 -4.22
C GLY A 5 6.35 10.07 -4.40
N TYR A 6 6.96 9.39 -5.36
CA TYR A 6 6.71 7.98 -5.67
C TYR A 6 7.76 7.05 -5.05
N SER A 7 7.37 5.78 -4.88
CA SER A 7 8.25 4.73 -4.38
C SER A 7 9.43 4.41 -5.32
N LYS A 8 9.29 4.74 -6.62
CA LYS A 8 10.33 4.51 -7.62
C LYS A 8 11.37 5.64 -7.74
N GLY A 9 11.28 6.68 -6.91
CA GLY A 9 12.16 7.86 -6.96
C GLY A 9 11.63 9.02 -7.80
N GLY A 10 10.44 8.87 -8.38
CA GLY A 10 9.79 9.94 -9.12
C GLY A 10 9.22 11.03 -8.20
N VAL A 11 9.34 12.28 -8.61
CA VAL A 11 8.61 13.43 -8.06
C VAL A 11 7.70 13.97 -9.15
N CYS A 12 6.42 14.15 -8.84
CA CYS A 12 5.45 14.77 -9.72
C CYS A 12 4.85 15.99 -9.03
N VAL A 13 4.70 17.08 -9.78
CA VAL A 13 3.90 18.23 -9.35
C VAL A 13 2.68 18.32 -10.24
N CYS A 14 1.50 18.35 -9.62
CA CYS A 14 0.23 18.50 -10.32
C CYS A 14 -0.52 19.75 -9.87
N GLU A 15 -1.39 20.25 -10.73
CA GLU A 15 -2.33 21.30 -10.37
C GLU A 15 -3.49 20.69 -9.56
N PHE A 16 -3.96 21.42 -8.55
CA PHE A 16 -5.13 21.01 -7.75
C PHE A 16 -6.19 22.11 -7.90
N PRO A 17 -7.45 21.77 -8.26
CA PRO A 17 -8.10 20.45 -8.17
C PRO A 17 -8.14 19.60 -9.45
N SER A 18 -7.68 20.10 -10.59
CA SER A 18 -7.74 19.40 -11.90
C SER A 18 -6.94 18.09 -11.93
N MET A 19 -5.92 17.96 -11.06
CA MET A 19 -4.97 16.84 -11.03
C MET A 19 -4.19 16.66 -12.33
N GLU A 20 -4.10 17.71 -13.15
CA GLU A 20 -3.25 17.71 -14.34
C GLU A 20 -1.78 17.74 -13.93
N THR A 21 -0.98 16.85 -14.49
CA THR A 21 0.45 16.74 -14.20
C THR A 21 1.20 17.87 -14.90
N ILE A 22 1.84 18.73 -14.11
CA ILE A 22 2.66 19.84 -14.63
C ILE A 22 4.00 19.29 -15.11
N PHE A 23 4.68 18.54 -14.23
CA PHE A 23 5.89 17.79 -14.61
C PHE A 23 6.04 16.53 -13.76
N THR A 24 6.69 15.53 -14.32
CA THR A 24 7.13 14.32 -13.63
C THR A 24 8.60 14.11 -13.92
N SER A 25 9.41 13.96 -12.88
CA SER A 25 10.85 13.77 -13.01
C SER A 25 11.32 12.63 -12.11
N VAL A 26 12.23 11.80 -12.62
CA VAL A 26 12.84 10.69 -11.89
C VAL A 26 14.33 10.98 -11.80
N GLN A 27 14.71 11.83 -10.83
CA GLN A 27 16.11 12.19 -10.58
C GLN A 27 16.70 11.46 -9.37
N HIS A 28 15.86 11.02 -8.44
CA HIS A 28 16.31 10.12 -7.37
C HIS A 28 16.59 8.73 -7.95
N GLN A 29 17.47 7.97 -7.28
CA GLN A 29 17.85 6.64 -7.74
C GLN A 29 16.62 5.74 -7.93
N ARG A 30 16.59 5.01 -9.06
CA ARG A 30 15.44 4.18 -9.44
C ARG A 30 15.21 3.10 -8.37
N GLY A 31 13.97 3.01 -7.90
CA GLY A 31 13.58 2.05 -6.85
C GLY A 31 13.86 2.53 -5.41
N ARG A 32 14.39 3.75 -5.23
CA ARG A 32 14.49 4.40 -3.92
C ARG A 32 13.31 5.34 -3.71
N ALA A 33 12.55 5.11 -2.64
CA ALA A 33 11.33 5.87 -2.38
C ALA A 33 11.63 7.30 -1.95
N VAL A 34 10.89 8.27 -2.51
CA VAL A 34 10.85 9.63 -1.98
C VAL A 34 10.12 9.60 -0.63
N ARG A 35 10.82 10.00 0.43
CA ARG A 35 10.38 9.85 1.82
C ARG A 35 9.72 11.10 2.36
N CYS A 36 10.23 12.27 1.97
CA CYS A 36 9.77 13.55 2.45
C CYS A 36 9.82 14.61 1.35
N LEU A 37 8.86 15.53 1.42
CA LEU A 37 8.73 16.69 0.54
C LEU A 37 8.47 17.91 1.42
N ALA A 38 9.05 19.04 1.03
CA ALA A 38 8.81 20.33 1.67
C ALA A 38 8.63 21.40 0.60
N TRP A 39 7.64 22.28 0.79
CA TRP A 39 7.47 23.47 -0.02
C TRP A 39 8.14 24.65 0.67
N HIS A 40 8.83 25.49 -0.12
CA HIS A 40 9.31 26.77 0.37
C HIS A 40 8.11 27.71 0.61
N PRO A 41 8.13 28.59 1.63
CA PRO A 41 7.00 29.49 1.92
C PRO A 41 6.56 30.39 0.76
N ASN A 42 7.46 30.71 -0.17
CA ASN A 42 7.14 31.49 -1.38
C ASN A 42 6.44 30.66 -2.48
N GLY A 43 6.40 29.33 -2.37
CA GLY A 43 5.82 28.43 -3.36
C GLY A 43 6.61 28.26 -4.67
N ALA A 44 7.80 28.86 -4.81
CA ALA A 44 8.62 28.74 -6.01
C ALA A 44 9.55 27.52 -5.98
N MET A 45 9.95 27.08 -4.79
CA MET A 45 10.89 25.97 -4.61
C MET A 45 10.26 24.79 -3.87
N LEU A 46 10.68 23.59 -4.25
CA LEU A 46 10.31 22.32 -3.64
C LEU A 46 11.59 21.56 -3.27
N ALA A 47 11.66 20.98 -2.09
CA ALA A 47 12.74 20.06 -1.73
C ALA A 47 12.19 18.64 -1.61
N SER A 48 12.90 17.66 -2.19
CA SER A 48 12.63 16.24 -2.05
C SER A 48 13.80 15.51 -1.42
N GLY A 49 13.49 14.67 -0.43
CA GLY A 49 14.45 13.82 0.24
C GLY A 49 14.02 12.37 0.10
N ALA A 50 14.93 11.52 -0.36
CA ALA A 50 14.62 10.13 -0.67
C ALA A 50 15.50 9.14 0.10
N GLN A 51 15.25 7.86 -0.16
CA GLN A 51 15.96 6.75 0.45
C GLN A 51 17.39 6.57 -0.09
N ASP A 52 17.71 7.23 -1.21
CA ASP A 52 19.04 7.33 -1.80
C ASP A 52 19.99 8.28 -1.06
N THR A 53 19.55 8.86 0.07
CA THR A 53 20.28 9.82 0.92
C THR A 53 20.40 11.23 0.36
N ASP A 54 20.05 11.42 -0.91
CA ASP A 54 20.16 12.69 -1.59
C ASP A 54 18.94 13.58 -1.32
N ILE A 55 19.19 14.90 -1.26
CA ILE A 55 18.15 15.92 -1.23
C ILE A 55 18.24 16.70 -2.53
N ILE A 56 17.13 16.78 -3.26
CA ILE A 56 17.04 17.53 -4.51
C ILE A 56 16.15 18.74 -4.28
N VAL A 57 16.64 19.91 -4.66
CA VAL A 57 15.90 21.17 -4.62
C VAL A 57 15.48 21.51 -6.03
N TRP A 58 14.19 21.68 -6.24
CA TRP A 58 13.53 21.91 -7.50
C TRP A 58 13.03 23.35 -7.56
N ASP A 59 13.17 23.96 -8.73
CA ASP A 59 12.45 25.17 -9.06
C ASP A 59 11.21 24.78 -9.86
N VAL A 60 10.06 25.15 -9.30
CA VAL A 60 8.75 24.76 -9.82
C VAL A 60 8.37 25.59 -11.04
N THR A 61 9.02 26.73 -11.26
CA THR A 61 8.77 27.57 -12.44
C THR A 61 9.52 27.09 -13.67
N SER A 62 10.75 26.60 -13.50
CA SER A 62 11.58 26.03 -14.57
C SER A 62 11.39 24.52 -14.79
N TYR A 63 10.78 23.82 -13.82
CA TYR A 63 10.61 22.37 -13.82
C TYR A 63 11.92 21.58 -13.76
N GLU A 64 13.02 22.24 -13.40
CA GLU A 64 14.35 21.66 -13.36
C GLU A 64 14.86 21.53 -11.91
N PRO A 65 15.71 20.51 -11.64
CA PRO A 65 16.43 20.44 -10.39
C PRO A 65 17.48 21.55 -10.34
N VAL A 66 17.43 22.40 -9.33
CA VAL A 66 18.36 23.52 -9.11
C VAL A 66 19.63 23.02 -8.42
N GLN A 67 19.48 22.22 -7.36
CA GLN A 67 20.59 21.76 -6.52
C GLN A 67 20.42 20.33 -6.05
N HIS A 68 21.54 19.62 -6.01
CA HIS A 68 21.69 18.30 -5.38
C HIS A 68 22.50 18.45 -4.11
N LEU A 69 21.84 18.42 -2.95
CA LEU A 69 22.48 18.52 -1.65
C LEU A 69 22.86 17.10 -1.18
N LYS A 70 24.16 16.80 -1.27
CA LYS A 70 24.73 15.52 -0.85
C LYS A 70 25.44 15.67 0.48
N GLY A 71 25.12 14.80 1.43
CA GLY A 71 25.88 14.76 2.67
C GLY A 71 25.35 13.78 3.71
N HIS A 72 24.05 13.51 3.73
CA HIS A 72 23.52 12.46 4.60
C HIS A 72 24.11 11.09 4.23
N THR A 73 24.42 10.28 5.24
CA THR A 73 24.91 8.91 5.04
C THR A 73 23.78 7.87 5.11
N SER A 74 22.56 8.34 5.30
CA SER A 74 21.37 7.53 5.51
C SER A 74 20.14 8.19 4.86
N PRO A 75 19.03 7.45 4.69
CA PRO A 75 17.79 7.99 4.13
C PRO A 75 17.32 9.27 4.81
N VAL A 76 16.84 10.24 4.04
CA VAL A 76 16.31 11.49 4.61
C VAL A 76 14.91 11.24 5.14
N CYS A 77 14.68 11.52 6.43
CA CYS A 77 13.41 11.23 7.10
C CYS A 77 12.52 12.46 7.31
N GLY A 78 13.07 13.67 7.19
CA GLY A 78 12.31 14.90 7.26
C GLY A 78 13.01 16.10 6.64
N LEU A 79 12.22 17.01 6.08
CA LEU A 79 12.66 18.24 5.44
C LEU A 79 11.75 19.40 5.84
N LYS A 80 12.35 20.55 6.14
CA LYS A 80 11.64 21.81 6.38
C LYS A 80 12.46 23.00 5.91
N PHE A 81 11.85 23.83 5.06
CA PHE A 81 12.38 25.15 4.76
C PHE A 81 12.21 26.07 5.97
N LEU A 82 13.23 26.89 6.20
CA LEU A 82 13.29 27.94 7.19
C LEU A 82 13.39 29.28 6.47
N ASP A 83 13.23 30.37 7.21
CA ASP A 83 13.42 31.72 6.70
C ASP A 83 14.90 31.94 6.34
N LYS A 84 15.16 32.89 5.44
CA LYS A 84 16.50 33.23 4.90
C LYS A 84 17.11 32.17 3.96
N ASP A 85 16.29 31.45 3.20
CA ASP A 85 16.73 30.46 2.21
C ASP A 85 17.54 29.30 2.84
N LEU A 86 17.20 28.94 4.08
CA LEU A 86 17.80 27.80 4.78
C LEU A 86 16.90 26.56 4.67
N LEU A 87 17.50 25.38 4.57
CA LEU A 87 16.79 24.11 4.59
C LEU A 87 17.29 23.26 5.76
N LEU A 88 16.37 22.80 6.60
CA LEU A 88 16.64 21.84 7.66
C LEU A 88 16.29 20.42 7.17
N SER A 89 17.24 19.51 7.30
CA SER A 89 17.06 18.09 7.00
C SER A 89 17.40 17.20 8.18
N ALA A 90 16.76 16.04 8.21
CA ALA A 90 17.00 15.00 9.20
C ALA A 90 17.36 13.68 8.53
N GLY A 91 18.48 13.09 8.94
CA GLY A 91 18.92 11.77 8.54
C GLY A 91 18.29 10.67 9.40
N TYR A 92 17.91 9.57 8.76
CA TYR A 92 17.46 8.36 9.44
C TYR A 92 18.64 7.62 10.11
N GLN A 93 18.39 6.47 10.72
CA GLN A 93 19.47 5.62 11.22
C GLN A 93 20.31 5.08 10.05
N PRO A 94 21.66 5.03 10.16
CA PRO A 94 22.50 5.30 11.34
C PRO A 94 23.00 6.74 11.52
N ASP A 95 22.68 7.66 10.61
CA ASP A 95 23.20 9.05 10.64
C ASP A 95 22.63 9.82 11.84
N CYS A 96 21.32 9.70 12.10
CA CYS A 96 20.60 10.38 13.19
C CYS A 96 21.01 11.86 13.36
N SER A 97 21.31 12.56 12.27
CA SER A 97 21.83 13.94 12.28
C SER A 97 20.81 14.94 11.76
N LEU A 98 20.81 16.13 12.35
CA LEU A 98 20.17 17.32 11.81
C LEU A 98 21.21 18.12 11.03
N ARG A 99 20.86 18.50 9.81
CA ARG A 99 21.72 19.33 8.96
C ARG A 99 20.97 20.57 8.52
N VAL A 100 21.67 21.69 8.54
CA VAL A 100 21.19 22.99 8.04
C VAL A 100 21.97 23.31 6.79
N TRP A 101 21.25 23.47 5.69
CA TRP A 101 21.78 23.80 4.37
C TRP A 101 21.49 25.25 4.04
N ASP A 102 22.48 25.94 3.47
CA ASP A 102 22.28 27.25 2.87
C ASP A 102 22.05 27.07 1.37
N LEU A 103 20.85 27.40 0.90
CA LEU A 103 20.48 27.22 -0.51
C LEU A 103 21.19 28.21 -1.43
N LYS A 104 21.75 29.30 -0.92
CA LYS A 104 22.54 30.24 -1.73
C LYS A 104 23.88 29.65 -2.12
N VAL A 105 24.47 28.88 -1.22
CA VAL A 105 25.78 28.24 -1.41
C VAL A 105 25.64 26.81 -1.93
N GLY A 106 24.57 26.12 -1.54
CA GLY A 106 24.37 24.69 -1.83
C GLY A 106 25.11 23.75 -0.88
N ASP A 107 25.65 24.27 0.22
CA ASP A 107 26.48 23.52 1.17
C ASP A 107 25.82 23.38 2.55
N CYS A 108 26.25 22.35 3.29
CA CYS A 108 25.85 22.12 4.67
C CYS A 108 26.61 23.07 5.60
N VAL A 109 25.89 24.00 6.24
CA VAL A 109 26.48 24.99 7.17
C VAL A 109 26.68 24.41 8.56
N GLN A 110 25.67 23.69 9.07
CA GLN A 110 25.69 23.13 10.41
C GLN A 110 25.26 21.67 10.39
N GLN A 111 25.93 20.85 11.20
CA GLN A 111 25.58 19.47 11.44
C GLN A 111 25.57 19.19 12.95
N VAL A 112 24.47 18.63 13.44
CA VAL A 112 24.31 18.24 14.84
C VAL A 112 23.84 16.80 14.89
N LEU A 113 24.57 15.96 15.64
CA LEU A 113 24.14 14.60 15.92
C LEU A 113 23.04 14.64 16.99
N THR A 114 21.89 14.04 16.69
CA THR A 114 20.80 13.99 17.66
C THR A 114 21.00 12.85 18.65
N ALA A 115 20.57 13.06 19.90
CA ALA A 115 20.52 12.00 20.91
C ALA A 115 19.31 11.06 20.73
N VAL A 116 18.50 11.30 19.69
CA VAL A 116 17.25 10.58 19.43
C VAL A 116 17.57 9.19 18.89
N LYS A 117 17.03 8.15 19.55
CA LYS A 117 17.08 6.78 19.02
C LYS A 117 16.16 6.66 17.81
N ASP A 118 16.68 6.18 16.68
CA ASP A 118 15.96 5.95 15.42
C ASP A 118 15.14 7.18 14.97
N LEU A 119 15.81 8.30 14.68
CA LEU A 119 15.18 9.53 14.22
C LEU A 119 14.35 9.29 12.95
N ASN A 120 13.04 9.53 13.00
CA ASN A 120 12.13 9.23 11.90
C ASN A 120 11.34 10.44 11.39
N CYS A 121 11.15 11.47 12.20
CA CYS A 121 10.46 12.68 11.78
C CYS A 121 10.93 13.92 12.53
N ILE A 122 10.72 15.08 11.91
CA ILE A 122 10.94 16.39 12.51
C ILE A 122 9.69 17.26 12.35
N GLY A 123 9.46 18.12 13.34
CA GLY A 123 8.47 19.19 13.28
C GLY A 123 9.14 20.51 13.65
N VAL A 124 8.93 21.54 12.84
CA VAL A 124 9.42 22.90 13.11
C VAL A 124 8.23 23.78 13.45
N ASP A 125 8.39 24.57 14.51
CA ASP A 125 7.42 25.58 14.93
C ASP A 125 7.24 26.64 13.82
N PRO A 126 6.02 27.11 13.50
CA PRO A 126 5.81 28.15 12.50
C PRO A 126 6.57 29.45 12.76
N ALA A 127 6.87 29.77 14.02
CA ALA A 127 7.72 30.90 14.39
C ALA A 127 9.24 30.60 14.26
N GLN A 128 9.60 29.38 13.85
CA GLN A 128 10.96 28.87 13.64
C GLN A 128 11.88 28.95 14.86
N ARG A 129 11.28 28.90 16.06
CA ARG A 129 12.03 28.99 17.32
C ARG A 129 12.56 27.64 17.79
N ARG A 130 11.79 26.57 17.52
CA ARG A 130 12.04 25.22 18.02
C ARG A 130 11.88 24.19 16.92
N CYS A 131 12.74 23.18 16.94
CA CYS A 131 12.57 21.93 16.20
C CYS A 131 12.34 20.79 17.18
N ILE A 132 11.32 19.98 16.92
CA ILE A 132 11.06 18.76 17.68
C ILE A 132 11.45 17.57 16.81
N CYS A 133 12.29 16.71 17.35
CA CYS A 133 12.73 15.48 16.72
C CYS A 133 12.04 14.29 17.36
N GLY A 134 11.39 13.48 16.53
CA GLY A 134 10.69 12.27 16.94
C GLY A 134 11.36 11.02 16.40
N GLY A 135 11.66 10.08 17.30
CA GLY A 135 12.23 8.78 16.95
C GLY A 135 11.47 7.62 17.58
N ARG A 136 12.20 6.57 17.94
CA ARG A 136 11.67 5.40 18.65
C ARG A 136 11.70 5.63 20.16
N GLY A 137 10.52 5.66 20.76
CA GLY A 137 10.36 5.75 22.21
C GLY A 137 9.34 6.81 22.62
N LYS A 138 9.41 7.20 23.89
CA LYS A 138 8.54 8.23 24.48
C LYS A 138 9.18 9.61 24.47
N ASP A 139 10.50 9.67 24.39
CA ASP A 139 11.26 10.91 24.46
C ASP A 139 11.28 11.63 23.10
N LEU A 140 10.92 12.91 23.12
CA LEU A 140 10.98 13.83 22.00
C LEU A 140 12.00 14.91 22.35
N HIS A 141 13.02 15.04 21.53
CA HIS A 141 14.08 16.02 21.75
C HIS A 141 13.71 17.34 21.09
N VAL A 142 13.79 18.42 21.85
CA VAL A 142 13.50 19.78 21.38
C VAL A 142 14.82 20.53 21.23
N TYR A 143 15.07 21.04 20.04
CA TYR A 143 16.24 21.85 19.70
C TYR A 143 15.85 23.31 19.49
N ASN A 144 16.69 24.24 19.93
CA ASN A 144 16.56 25.67 19.69
C ASN A 144 17.14 26.02 18.30
N ILE A 145 16.40 26.78 17.51
CA ILE A 145 16.71 27.13 16.12
C ILE A 145 16.70 28.65 15.86
N GLU A 146 16.41 29.49 16.87
CA GLU A 146 16.17 30.93 16.70
C GLU A 146 17.30 31.72 16.00
N ASP A 147 18.57 31.35 16.21
CA ASP A 147 19.73 32.12 15.73
C ASP A 147 20.53 31.37 14.64
N LEU A 148 19.84 30.61 13.78
CA LEU A 148 20.45 30.09 12.56
C LEU A 148 20.73 31.22 11.54
N PRO A 149 21.87 31.16 10.81
CA PRO A 149 22.90 30.10 10.81
C PRO A 149 24.05 30.29 11.83
N ASN A 150 24.03 31.35 12.64
CA ASN A 150 25.16 31.75 13.49
C ASN A 150 25.48 30.73 14.59
N THR A 151 24.45 30.14 15.19
CA THR A 151 24.60 29.13 16.25
C THR A 151 24.06 27.78 15.78
N PRO A 152 24.76 26.66 16.06
CA PRO A 152 24.25 25.34 15.73
C PRO A 152 22.98 25.03 16.54
N PRO A 153 22.08 24.16 16.05
CA PRO A 153 20.92 23.72 16.82
C PRO A 153 21.32 23.15 18.19
N VAL A 154 20.91 23.82 19.28
CA VAL A 154 21.24 23.41 20.66
C VAL A 154 20.06 22.68 21.29
N GLU A 155 20.30 21.58 21.99
CA GLU A 155 19.25 20.86 22.72
C GLU A 155 18.67 21.71 23.86
N HIS A 156 17.37 22.03 23.78
CA HIS A 156 16.62 22.85 24.73
C HIS A 156 15.89 22.01 25.79
N GLY A 157 15.65 20.72 25.52
CA GLY A 157 15.13 19.76 26.49
C GLY A 157 14.36 18.60 25.88
N ILE A 158 13.81 17.74 26.74
CA ILE A 158 13.11 16.51 26.37
C ILE A 158 11.63 16.60 26.79
N LEU A 159 10.72 16.31 25.85
CA LEU A 159 9.30 16.12 26.10
C LEU A 159 8.98 14.63 26.10
N GLN A 160 8.19 14.17 27.08
CA GLN A 160 7.80 12.77 27.17
C GLN A 160 6.34 12.59 26.73
N ARG A 161 6.15 11.70 25.76
CA ARG A 161 4.84 11.26 25.28
C ARG A 161 4.08 10.52 26.38
N ARG A 162 2.75 10.62 26.36
CA ARG A 162 1.88 9.97 27.35
C ARG A 162 1.37 8.59 26.91
N SER A 163 1.60 8.20 25.66
CA SER A 163 1.28 6.87 25.15
C SER A 163 1.88 5.76 26.03
N GLU A 164 1.06 4.75 26.33
CA GLU A 164 1.47 3.58 27.10
C GLU A 164 2.53 2.77 26.34
N LYS A 165 2.35 2.62 25.02
CA LYS A 165 3.22 1.83 24.14
C LYS A 165 4.36 2.66 23.58
N GLU A 166 5.56 2.09 23.63
CA GLU A 166 6.74 2.62 22.95
C GLU A 166 6.62 2.34 21.44
N SER A 167 6.08 3.31 20.71
CA SER A 167 5.97 3.27 19.26
C SER A 167 6.88 4.32 18.61
N ILE A 168 7.33 4.03 17.39
CA ILE A 168 8.07 5.00 16.56
C ILE A 168 7.14 6.18 16.29
N VAL A 169 7.64 7.39 16.53
CA VAL A 169 6.95 8.64 16.18
C VAL A 169 6.96 8.77 14.66
N LEU A 170 5.77 8.82 14.07
CA LEU A 170 5.62 8.82 12.61
C LEU A 170 5.58 10.22 12.05
N THR A 171 4.75 11.10 12.64
CA THR A 171 4.67 12.50 12.20
C THR A 171 4.46 13.44 13.38
N ILE A 172 5.04 14.63 13.24
CA ILE A 172 4.89 15.77 14.13
C ILE A 172 4.46 16.94 13.25
N ARG A 173 3.35 17.59 13.59
CA ARG A 173 2.83 18.74 12.84
C ARG A 173 2.40 19.84 13.79
N PHE A 174 2.66 21.08 13.39
CA PHE A 174 2.21 22.28 14.06
C PHE A 174 1.07 22.91 13.27
N ASP A 175 0.06 23.41 13.96
CA ASP A 175 -0.92 24.31 13.38
C ASP A 175 -0.49 25.76 13.59
N ALA A 176 -0.33 26.49 12.48
CA ALA A 176 0.06 27.89 12.49
C ALA A 176 -1.00 28.82 13.10
N LYS A 177 -2.28 28.42 13.09
CA LYS A 177 -3.38 29.32 13.52
C LYS A 177 -3.73 29.14 14.99
N SER A 178 -3.89 27.90 15.46
CA SER A 178 -4.32 27.62 16.84
C SER A 178 -3.17 27.44 17.84
N GLY A 179 -1.91 27.39 17.36
CA GLY A 179 -0.76 27.10 18.22
C GLY A 179 -0.80 25.69 18.80
N LEU A 180 -1.49 24.76 18.13
CA LEU A 180 -1.55 23.35 18.50
C LEU A 180 -0.41 22.57 17.84
N LEU A 181 0.05 21.55 18.54
CA LEU A 181 1.06 20.60 18.14
C LEU A 181 0.44 19.20 18.21
N GLY A 182 0.39 18.53 17.07
CA GLY A 182 -0.06 17.15 16.97
C GLY A 182 1.13 16.21 16.89
N ILE A 183 1.07 15.12 17.66
CA ILE A 183 2.08 14.07 17.65
C ILE A 183 1.37 12.72 17.62
N HIS A 184 1.72 11.88 16.64
CA HIS A 184 1.31 10.48 16.66
C HIS A 184 2.47 9.53 16.41
N GLY A 185 2.35 8.35 16.99
CA GLY A 185 3.21 7.22 16.68
C GLY A 185 2.52 6.21 15.79
N GLY A 186 3.11 5.02 15.72
CA GLY A 186 2.51 3.85 15.08
C GLY A 186 1.33 3.25 15.86
N ASP A 187 0.65 3.98 16.73
CA ASP A 187 -0.50 3.49 17.49
C ASP A 187 -1.81 4.05 16.92
N ARG A 188 -2.92 3.85 17.64
CA ARG A 188 -4.22 4.45 17.31
C ARG A 188 -4.41 5.84 17.91
N VAL A 189 -3.47 6.27 18.77
CA VAL A 189 -3.60 7.48 19.59
C VAL A 189 -2.92 8.67 18.92
N LEU A 190 -3.63 9.79 18.82
CA LEU A 190 -3.09 11.10 18.52
C LEU A 190 -3.01 11.92 19.81
N GLU A 191 -1.83 12.48 20.09
CA GLU A 191 -1.60 13.38 21.21
C GLU A 191 -1.60 14.84 20.72
N ILE A 192 -2.34 15.70 21.40
CA ILE A 192 -2.42 17.14 21.10
C ILE A 192 -1.85 17.94 22.26
N TRP A 193 -0.92 18.82 21.90
CA TRP A 193 -0.20 19.73 22.78
C TRP A 193 -0.50 21.16 22.35
N LYS A 194 -0.51 22.10 23.29
CA LYS A 194 -0.60 23.54 23.04
C LYS A 194 0.79 24.14 23.22
N VAL A 195 1.24 24.89 22.22
CA VAL A 195 2.40 25.77 22.31
C VAL A 195 1.95 27.03 23.05
N LEU A 196 2.55 27.30 24.20
CA LEU A 196 2.22 28.47 25.01
C LEU A 196 2.94 29.71 24.47
N SER A 197 2.25 30.85 24.54
CA SER A 197 2.86 32.15 24.19
C SER A 197 3.93 32.57 25.22
N ASP A 198 4.85 33.44 24.83
CA ASP A 198 5.92 33.94 25.72
C ASP A 198 5.38 34.58 27.01
N GLU A 199 4.21 35.22 26.94
CA GLU A 199 3.56 35.79 28.12
C GLU A 199 3.05 34.70 29.07
N GLU A 200 2.36 33.68 28.53
CA GLU A 200 1.90 32.53 29.30
C GLU A 200 3.08 31.77 29.93
N VAL A 201 4.18 31.60 29.18
CA VAL A 201 5.41 30.98 29.68
C VAL A 201 6.01 31.82 30.81
N ARG A 202 6.15 33.14 30.67
CA ARG A 202 6.64 34.02 31.74
C ARG A 202 5.78 33.95 33.01
N VAL A 203 4.46 33.90 32.86
CA VAL A 203 3.54 33.73 34.00
C VAL A 203 3.74 32.37 34.67
N LYS A 204 3.86 31.29 33.89
CA LYS A 204 4.12 29.94 34.39
C LYS A 204 5.48 29.86 35.11
N MET A 205 6.52 30.51 34.57
CA MET A 205 7.86 30.61 35.16
C MET A 205 7.83 31.35 36.50
N LYS A 206 7.16 32.51 36.58
CA LYS A 206 6.97 33.24 37.85
C LYS A 206 6.24 32.40 38.90
N ARG A 207 5.22 31.65 38.49
CA ARG A 207 4.49 30.71 39.38
C ARG A 207 5.37 29.54 39.84
N GLN A 208 6.27 29.03 39.00
CA GLN A 208 7.22 27.98 39.37
C GLN A 208 8.31 28.50 40.31
N ALA A 209 8.88 29.67 40.02
CA ALA A 209 9.90 30.31 40.84
C ALA A 209 9.39 30.58 42.26
N THR A 210 8.18 31.14 42.39
CA THR A 210 7.53 31.37 43.69
C THR A 210 7.23 30.07 44.45
N LYS A 211 6.84 28.98 43.75
CA LYS A 211 6.68 27.65 44.37
C LYS A 211 8.01 27.04 44.81
N LYS A 212 9.08 27.20 44.03
CA LYS A 212 10.42 26.72 44.37
C LYS A 212 10.95 27.45 45.60
N GLN A 213 10.85 28.78 45.62
CA GLN A 213 11.19 29.60 46.79
C GLN A 213 10.39 29.20 48.03
N ARG A 214 9.07 28.96 47.92
CA ARG A 214 8.25 28.46 49.05
C ARG A 214 8.68 27.07 49.52
N LYS A 215 9.09 26.17 48.63
CA LYS A 215 9.60 24.84 49.00
C LYS A 215 10.96 24.94 49.67
N GLU A 216 11.87 25.75 49.13
CA GLU A 216 13.19 26.02 49.72
C GLU A 216 13.04 26.62 51.11
N GLN A 217 12.15 27.59 51.27
CA GLN A 217 11.84 28.20 52.56
C GLN A 217 11.29 27.16 53.56
N LYS A 218 10.36 26.29 53.15
CA LYS A 218 9.90 25.16 53.98
C LYS A 218 10.99 24.15 54.30
N THR A 219 11.92 23.87 53.38
CA THR A 219 13.03 22.95 53.65
C THR A 219 14.06 23.57 54.59
N VAL A 220 14.28 24.88 54.51
CA VAL A 220 15.13 25.63 55.46
C VAL A 220 14.46 25.65 56.83
N GLU A 221 13.17 25.95 56.93
CA GLU A 221 12.39 25.86 58.17
C GLU A 221 12.45 24.45 58.78
N ASN A 222 12.31 23.39 57.97
CA ASN A 222 12.41 22.01 58.44
C ASN A 222 13.83 21.63 58.89
N LYS A 223 14.88 22.17 58.26
CA LYS A 223 16.29 21.96 58.66
C LYS A 223 16.63 22.70 59.97
N ILE A 224 16.09 23.90 60.14
CA ILE A 224 16.18 24.68 61.39
C ILE A 224 15.47 23.90 62.52
N ALA A 225 14.28 23.37 62.26
CA ALA A 225 13.55 22.55 63.23
C ALA A 225 14.25 21.22 63.58
N ALA A 226 15.12 20.69 62.70
CA ALA A 226 15.88 19.46 62.91
C ALA A 226 17.26 19.67 63.58
N GLY A 227 17.65 20.91 63.89
CA GLY A 227 18.84 21.22 64.71
C GLY A 227 20.19 21.19 63.98
N TRP A 228 20.22 21.24 62.64
CA TRP A 228 21.46 21.23 61.84
C TRP A 228 21.62 22.55 61.06
N GLY A 229 22.49 23.46 61.54
CA GLY A 229 23.22 24.43 60.71
C GLY A 229 22.64 25.83 60.49
N GLU A 230 23.56 26.81 60.54
CA GLU A 230 23.43 28.29 60.53
C GLU A 230 22.84 28.94 59.25
N ILE A 231 22.49 30.22 59.39
CA ILE A 231 21.97 31.12 58.37
C ILE A 231 23.08 31.50 57.39
N ALA A 232 23.06 30.94 56.19
CA ALA A 232 23.81 31.47 55.06
C ALA A 232 22.97 32.58 54.38
N ASP A 233 23.32 33.83 54.66
CA ASP A 233 22.81 35.01 53.94
C ASP A 233 23.54 35.11 52.59
N GLY A 234 22.85 34.68 51.54
CA GLY A 234 23.36 34.68 50.18
C GLY A 234 22.33 34.10 49.23
N ARG A 235 21.20 34.79 49.07
CA ARG A 235 20.22 34.44 48.01
C ARG A 235 20.77 34.89 46.66
N GLU A 236 21.60 34.06 46.04
CA GLU A 236 21.68 34.08 44.58
C GLU A 236 20.35 33.54 44.04
N VAL A 237 19.58 34.42 43.40
CA VAL A 237 18.39 34.00 42.67
C VAL A 237 18.88 33.18 41.48
N GLN A 238 18.88 31.85 41.61
CA GLN A 238 19.01 30.99 40.44
C GLN A 238 17.87 31.33 39.50
N GLU A 239 18.18 31.97 38.37
CA GLU A 239 17.22 32.15 37.29
C GLU A 239 16.71 30.76 36.87
N VAL A 240 15.40 30.60 36.90
CA VAL A 240 14.78 29.39 36.37
C VAL A 240 15.03 29.42 34.86
N VAL A 241 15.89 28.54 34.35
CA VAL A 241 16.13 28.41 32.91
C VAL A 241 14.84 27.92 32.25
N GLN A 242 14.46 28.55 31.14
CA GLN A 242 13.32 28.12 30.32
C GLN A 242 13.59 26.71 29.81
N THR A 243 12.74 25.76 30.19
CA THR A 243 12.82 24.37 29.73
C THR A 243 11.73 24.10 28.71
N ALA A 244 11.95 23.16 27.78
CA ALA A 244 10.94 22.77 26.80
C ALA A 244 9.57 22.41 27.44
N GLN A 245 9.55 21.78 28.61
CA GLN A 245 8.31 21.43 29.33
C GLN A 245 7.49 22.65 29.80
N ASN A 246 8.13 23.82 29.86
CA ASN A 246 7.45 25.06 30.19
C ASN A 246 6.69 25.65 29.00
N GLU A 247 7.18 25.43 27.78
CA GLU A 247 6.60 25.92 26.52
C GLU A 247 5.44 25.05 26.02
N PHE A 248 5.55 23.72 26.17
CA PHE A 248 4.53 22.79 25.68
C PHE A 248 3.61 22.33 26.81
N LYS A 249 2.29 22.49 26.61
CA LYS A 249 1.26 22.02 27.53
C LYS A 249 0.43 20.93 26.85
N PHE A 250 0.39 19.74 27.44
CA PHE A 250 -0.52 18.69 26.97
C PHE A 250 -1.99 19.15 27.10
N VAL A 251 -2.76 18.98 26.03
CA VAL A 251 -4.20 19.31 26.00
C VAL A 251 -5.01 18.03 26.18
N GLN A 252 -4.94 17.12 25.21
CA GLN A 252 -5.73 15.89 25.20
C GLN A 252 -5.10 14.82 24.29
N SER A 253 -5.55 13.58 24.48
CA SER A 253 -5.25 12.47 23.59
C SER A 253 -6.53 11.72 23.25
N PHE A 254 -6.72 11.36 21.99
CA PHE A 254 -7.84 10.54 21.56
C PHE A 254 -7.38 9.40 20.66
N SER A 255 -8.16 8.32 20.66
CA SER A 255 -7.89 7.12 19.87
C SER A 255 -8.80 7.05 18.66
N ALA A 256 -8.20 6.85 17.49
CA ALA A 256 -8.89 6.47 16.27
C ALA A 256 -9.41 5.02 16.34
N GLU A 257 -10.27 4.65 15.40
CA GLU A 257 -10.85 3.31 15.29
C GLU A 257 -9.77 2.26 14.93
N HIS A 258 -8.85 2.67 14.07
CA HIS A 258 -7.75 1.83 13.55
C HIS A 258 -6.39 2.53 13.71
N LYS A 259 -5.31 1.80 13.39
CA LYS A 259 -3.94 2.31 13.50
C LYS A 259 -3.78 3.53 12.59
N LEU A 260 -3.16 4.59 13.11
CA LEU A 260 -2.95 5.82 12.36
C LEU A 260 -1.76 5.69 11.41
N ARG A 261 -1.94 6.17 10.18
CA ARG A 261 -0.86 6.26 9.19
C ARG A 261 -0.31 7.67 9.06
N SER A 262 -1.19 8.66 9.03
CA SER A 262 -0.87 10.09 9.01
C SER A 262 -2.01 10.90 9.59
N PHE A 263 -1.74 12.16 9.92
CA PHE A 263 -2.76 13.14 10.27
C PHE A 263 -2.36 14.52 9.73
N ASP A 264 -3.34 15.40 9.61
CA ASP A 264 -3.09 16.81 9.30
C ASP A 264 -4.14 17.72 9.97
N PHE A 265 -3.76 18.98 10.20
CA PHE A 265 -4.63 19.97 10.82
C PHE A 265 -5.57 20.62 9.79
N LEU A 266 -6.81 20.85 10.22
CA LEU A 266 -7.80 21.70 9.55
C LEU A 266 -8.02 22.96 10.40
N SER A 267 -8.61 24.00 9.81
CA SER A 267 -8.90 25.24 10.53
C SER A 267 -9.70 25.04 11.83
N ASN A 268 -10.59 24.04 11.87
CA ASN A 268 -11.48 23.76 13.00
C ASN A 268 -11.36 22.31 13.49
N GLY A 269 -10.21 21.64 13.34
CA GLY A 269 -10.05 20.26 13.75
C GLY A 269 -8.84 19.54 13.17
N VAL A 270 -8.90 18.22 13.15
CA VAL A 270 -7.84 17.34 12.66
C VAL A 270 -8.44 16.27 11.75
N VAL A 271 -7.75 15.93 10.66
CA VAL A 271 -8.05 14.77 9.83
C VAL A 271 -7.05 13.68 10.13
N LEU A 272 -7.55 12.48 10.38
CA LEU A 272 -6.77 11.27 10.58
C LEU A 272 -6.92 10.34 9.39
N ALA A 273 -5.82 9.83 8.87
CA ALA A 273 -5.83 8.73 7.91
C ALA A 273 -5.42 7.43 8.62
N THR A 274 -6.28 6.43 8.54
CA THR A 274 -6.04 5.12 9.17
C THR A 274 -5.44 4.12 8.18
N THR A 275 -4.83 3.04 8.70
CA THR A 275 -4.29 1.95 7.88
C THR A 275 -5.35 1.13 7.16
N ARG A 276 -6.64 1.27 7.48
CA ARG A 276 -7.74 0.55 6.82
C ARG A 276 -8.45 1.42 5.77
N ASN A 277 -7.78 2.42 5.20
CA ASN A 277 -8.35 3.27 4.15
C ASN A 277 -9.62 4.03 4.62
N THR A 278 -9.62 4.50 5.87
CA THR A 278 -10.67 5.38 6.40
C THR A 278 -10.07 6.73 6.76
N LEU A 279 -10.84 7.79 6.50
CA LEU A 279 -10.51 9.14 6.92
C LEU A 279 -11.47 9.55 8.03
N GLU A 280 -10.93 9.91 9.19
CA GLU A 280 -11.72 10.39 10.33
C GLU A 280 -11.49 11.88 10.54
N ARG A 281 -12.56 12.66 10.63
CA ARG A 281 -12.52 14.08 10.99
C ARG A 281 -12.87 14.25 12.45
N TRP A 282 -11.96 14.88 13.19
CA TRP A 282 -12.10 15.17 14.61
C TRP A 282 -12.15 16.67 14.83
N THR A 283 -13.07 17.12 15.67
CA THR A 283 -13.12 18.50 16.16
C THR A 283 -12.34 18.58 17.46
N VAL A 284 -11.37 19.49 17.48
CA VAL A 284 -10.44 19.69 18.60
C VAL A 284 -10.56 21.13 19.04
N SER A 285 -10.97 21.34 20.28
CA SER A 285 -10.92 22.63 20.94
C SER A 285 -9.49 22.94 21.40
N PRO A 286 -9.04 24.20 21.28
CA PRO A 286 -7.72 24.61 21.78
C PRO A 286 -7.69 24.73 23.32
N THR A 287 -8.86 24.87 23.95
CA THR A 287 -9.04 24.83 25.40
C THR A 287 -9.43 23.42 25.82
N ALA A 288 -8.71 22.83 26.79
CA ALA A 288 -8.92 21.47 27.31
C ALA A 288 -10.27 21.26 28.04
N GLU A 289 -11.23 22.18 27.89
CA GLU A 289 -12.53 22.17 28.53
C GLU A 289 -13.53 21.26 27.81
N GLU A 290 -13.37 21.09 26.49
CA GLU A 290 -14.20 20.19 25.68
C GLU A 290 -13.38 19.00 25.20
N ALA A 291 -13.90 17.78 25.38
CA ALA A 291 -13.26 16.58 24.87
C ALA A 291 -13.34 16.52 23.33
N ALA A 292 -12.27 16.03 22.68
CA ALA A 292 -12.26 15.81 21.24
C ALA A 292 -13.44 14.93 20.83
N SER A 293 -14.21 15.38 19.84
CA SER A 293 -15.34 14.64 19.31
C SER A 293 -15.10 14.26 17.85
N ARG A 294 -15.50 13.03 17.50
CA ARG A 294 -15.45 12.53 16.13
C ARG A 294 -16.63 13.10 15.36
N HIS A 295 -16.36 13.98 14.39
CA HIS A 295 -17.38 14.68 13.64
C HIS A 295 -17.94 13.84 12.49
N SER A 296 -17.07 13.19 11.72
CA SER A 296 -17.48 12.38 10.57
C SER A 296 -16.40 11.37 10.18
N THR A 297 -16.82 10.20 9.73
CA THR A 297 -15.93 9.20 9.13
C THR A 297 -16.22 9.16 7.63
N ILE A 298 -15.25 9.57 6.81
CA ILE A 298 -15.32 9.40 5.36
C ILE A 298 -14.74 8.03 5.07
N GLN A 299 -15.61 7.14 4.63
CA GLN A 299 -15.25 5.82 4.17
C GLN A 299 -15.00 5.89 2.67
N ALA A 300 -13.73 5.74 2.25
CA ALA A 300 -13.41 5.59 0.84
C ALA A 300 -14.09 4.32 0.31
N LEU A 301 -14.62 4.38 -0.91
CA LEU A 301 -15.18 3.21 -1.61
C LEU A 301 -14.06 2.18 -1.76
N GLY A 302 -14.24 0.98 -1.19
CA GLY A 302 -13.26 -0.10 -1.28
C GLY A 302 -13.14 -0.92 0.00
N HIS A 303 -12.43 -2.05 -0.13
CA HIS A 303 -12.25 -3.00 0.96
C HIS A 303 -11.26 -2.49 2.01
N ARG A 304 -11.51 -2.87 3.27
CA ARG A 304 -10.68 -2.54 4.43
C ARG A 304 -9.57 -3.56 4.65
N GLN A 305 -9.81 -4.78 4.19
CA GLN A 305 -8.90 -5.91 4.24
C GLN A 305 -8.51 -6.35 2.83
N PRO A 306 -7.44 -7.15 2.69
CA PRO A 306 -7.10 -7.79 1.43
C PRO A 306 -8.28 -8.53 0.81
N ILE A 307 -8.37 -8.46 -0.51
CA ILE A 307 -9.43 -9.12 -1.26
C ILE A 307 -9.04 -10.58 -1.44
N LYS A 308 -9.96 -11.49 -1.10
CA LYS A 308 -9.72 -12.94 -1.15
C LYS A 308 -10.25 -13.57 -2.41
N SER A 309 -11.43 -13.13 -2.85
CA SER A 309 -12.10 -13.72 -4.01
C SER A 309 -12.83 -12.64 -4.80
N VAL A 310 -12.85 -12.85 -6.11
CA VAL A 310 -13.54 -12.01 -7.08
C VAL A 310 -14.33 -12.91 -8.01
N CYS A 311 -15.54 -12.47 -8.35
CA CYS A 311 -16.40 -13.09 -9.34
C CYS A 311 -17.06 -12.01 -10.18
N GLN A 312 -17.09 -12.22 -11.49
CA GLN A 312 -17.90 -11.42 -12.41
C GLN A 312 -19.28 -12.07 -12.59
N SER A 313 -20.29 -11.26 -12.87
CA SER A 313 -21.63 -11.73 -13.24
C SER A 313 -21.63 -12.38 -14.63
N HIS A 314 -22.64 -13.18 -14.93
CA HIS A 314 -22.77 -13.85 -16.23
C HIS A 314 -23.12 -12.88 -17.35
N ASP A 315 -23.80 -11.77 -17.03
CA ASP A 315 -24.08 -10.65 -17.94
C ASP A 315 -22.89 -9.70 -18.11
N ASP A 316 -21.80 -9.93 -17.39
CA ASP A 316 -20.58 -9.12 -17.39
C ASP A 316 -20.76 -7.64 -17.00
N LEU A 317 -21.89 -7.27 -16.41
CA LEU A 317 -22.19 -5.89 -15.98
C LEU A 317 -21.78 -5.62 -14.52
N GLN A 318 -21.78 -6.66 -13.68
CA GLN A 318 -21.52 -6.57 -12.26
C GLN A 318 -20.29 -7.37 -11.84
N LEU A 319 -19.68 -6.93 -10.75
CA LEU A 319 -18.52 -7.58 -10.15
C LEU A 319 -18.74 -7.68 -8.65
N ALA A 320 -18.60 -8.88 -8.11
CA ALA A 320 -18.60 -9.13 -6.67
C ALA A 320 -17.16 -9.33 -6.21
N THR A 321 -16.75 -8.51 -5.25
CA THR A 321 -15.44 -8.62 -4.59
C THR A 321 -15.64 -8.91 -3.11
N LEU A 322 -14.91 -9.89 -2.59
CA LEU A 322 -15.03 -10.37 -1.23
C LEU A 322 -13.77 -10.06 -0.43
N SER A 323 -13.93 -9.30 0.67
CA SER A 323 -12.99 -9.30 1.79
C SER A 323 -13.49 -10.20 2.92
N GLU A 324 -12.72 -10.28 4.02
CA GLU A 324 -13.08 -11.14 5.16
C GLU A 324 -14.49 -10.84 5.71
N ASP A 325 -14.84 -9.56 5.79
CA ASP A 325 -16.01 -9.04 6.50
C ASP A 325 -17.12 -8.52 5.58
N VAL A 326 -16.79 -8.16 4.35
CA VAL A 326 -17.70 -7.42 3.46
C VAL A 326 -17.57 -7.91 2.02
N VAL A 327 -18.71 -8.06 1.36
CA VAL A 327 -18.81 -8.19 -0.09
C VAL A 327 -19.25 -6.86 -0.66
N LEU A 328 -18.51 -6.39 -1.65
CA LEU A 328 -18.85 -5.21 -2.41
C LEU A 328 -19.25 -5.63 -3.82
N VAL A 329 -20.38 -5.13 -4.27
CA VAL A 329 -20.90 -5.39 -5.62
C VAL A 329 -20.78 -4.10 -6.42
N TRP A 330 -19.97 -4.15 -7.46
CA TRP A 330 -19.64 -3.03 -8.33
C TRP A 330 -20.37 -3.16 -9.66
N ARG A 331 -20.69 -2.02 -10.25
CA ARG A 331 -21.03 -1.95 -11.67
C ARG A 331 -19.76 -1.66 -12.46
N LEU A 332 -19.44 -2.53 -13.42
CA LEU A 332 -18.16 -2.49 -14.14
C LEU A 332 -18.03 -1.24 -15.03
N GLN A 333 -19.09 -0.85 -15.73
CA GLN A 333 -19.08 0.30 -16.65
C GLN A 333 -18.78 1.64 -15.95
N THR A 334 -19.31 1.85 -14.75
CA THR A 334 -19.19 3.11 -14.00
C THR A 334 -18.16 3.05 -12.87
N ALA A 335 -17.56 1.87 -12.64
CA ALA A 335 -16.72 1.58 -11.47
C ALA A 335 -17.37 2.01 -10.13
N SER A 336 -18.70 2.04 -10.07
CA SER A 336 -19.46 2.53 -8.92
C SER A 336 -19.95 1.37 -8.05
N LEU A 337 -19.92 1.58 -6.75
CA LEU A 337 -20.49 0.63 -5.80
C LEU A 337 -22.02 0.62 -5.92
N THR A 338 -22.59 -0.57 -6.11
CA THR A 338 -24.05 -0.79 -6.19
C THR A 338 -24.60 -1.28 -4.87
N SER A 339 -23.93 -2.25 -4.23
CA SER A 339 -24.40 -2.84 -2.98
C SER A 339 -23.24 -3.24 -2.07
N THR A 340 -23.45 -3.11 -0.77
CA THR A 340 -22.55 -3.55 0.29
C THR A 340 -23.26 -4.62 1.09
N LEU A 341 -22.70 -5.83 1.10
CA LEU A 341 -23.23 -6.95 1.89
C LEU A 341 -22.25 -7.22 3.02
N SER A 342 -22.71 -7.07 4.26
CA SER A 342 -21.90 -7.48 5.43
C SER A 342 -22.06 -8.97 5.63
N THR A 343 -20.95 -9.70 5.67
CA THR A 343 -20.95 -11.10 6.10
C THR A 343 -20.85 -11.14 7.62
N ALA A 344 -21.59 -12.05 8.25
CA ALA A 344 -21.51 -12.22 9.70
C ALA A 344 -20.20 -12.92 10.12
N VAL A 345 -19.61 -13.70 9.21
CA VAL A 345 -18.42 -14.53 9.42
C VAL A 345 -17.41 -14.32 8.28
N ASP A 346 -16.13 -14.60 8.56
CA ASP A 346 -15.00 -14.52 7.63
C ASP A 346 -15.29 -15.21 6.28
N GLY A 347 -15.61 -14.45 5.24
CA GLY A 347 -15.79 -14.94 3.89
C GLY A 347 -14.46 -15.38 3.25
N GLN A 348 -14.49 -16.47 2.48
CA GLN A 348 -13.34 -16.99 1.72
C GLN A 348 -13.55 -16.93 0.21
N CYS A 349 -14.69 -17.41 -0.27
CA CYS A 349 -15.02 -17.49 -1.70
C CYS A 349 -16.41 -16.92 -1.99
N VAL A 350 -16.57 -16.34 -3.19
CA VAL A 350 -17.84 -15.76 -3.67
C VAL A 350 -18.10 -16.17 -5.11
N ARG A 351 -19.35 -16.47 -5.45
CA ARG A 351 -19.81 -16.67 -6.82
C ARG A 351 -21.21 -16.10 -7.04
N PHE A 352 -21.43 -15.53 -8.23
CA PHE A 352 -22.78 -15.25 -8.71
C PHE A 352 -23.50 -16.56 -9.03
N LEU A 353 -24.78 -16.63 -8.65
CA LEU A 353 -25.67 -17.67 -9.16
C LEU A 353 -26.15 -17.31 -10.56
N GLN A 354 -26.60 -18.33 -11.30
CA GLN A 354 -27.17 -18.10 -12.62
C GLN A 354 -28.35 -17.13 -12.53
N GLY A 355 -28.39 -16.16 -13.46
CA GLY A 355 -29.39 -15.11 -13.49
C GLY A 355 -29.03 -13.87 -12.66
N ASP A 356 -27.82 -13.82 -12.07
CA ASP A 356 -27.16 -12.64 -11.50
C ASP A 356 -27.99 -11.83 -10.49
N LYS A 357 -28.96 -12.48 -9.84
CA LYS A 357 -29.80 -11.90 -8.77
C LYS A 357 -29.30 -12.26 -7.38
N HIS A 358 -28.56 -13.35 -7.27
CA HIS A 358 -28.14 -13.93 -6.01
C HIS A 358 -26.63 -14.18 -6.01
N LEU A 359 -26.04 -14.03 -4.83
CA LEU A 359 -24.64 -14.35 -4.54
C LEU A 359 -24.58 -15.47 -3.52
N VAL A 360 -23.66 -16.42 -3.72
CA VAL A 360 -23.29 -17.42 -2.71
C VAL A 360 -21.92 -17.09 -2.16
N ILE A 361 -21.82 -17.09 -0.84
CA ILE A 361 -20.59 -16.83 -0.11
C ILE A 361 -20.27 -18.04 0.75
N GLY A 362 -19.01 -18.45 0.72
CA GLY A 362 -18.47 -19.54 1.52
C GLY A 362 -17.68 -18.94 2.67
N THR A 363 -18.06 -19.28 3.89
CA THR A 363 -17.40 -18.77 5.09
C THR A 363 -16.31 -19.71 5.57
N LYS A 364 -15.45 -19.18 6.44
CA LYS A 364 -14.40 -19.94 7.13
C LYS A 364 -14.97 -20.97 8.12
N SER A 365 -16.19 -20.78 8.60
CA SER A 365 -16.87 -21.73 9.50
C SER A 365 -17.52 -22.91 8.76
N GLY A 366 -17.49 -22.91 7.42
CA GLY A 366 -18.14 -23.96 6.63
C GLY A 366 -19.61 -23.70 6.31
N THR A 367 -20.10 -22.46 6.51
CA THR A 367 -21.46 -22.08 6.11
C THR A 367 -21.48 -21.54 4.68
N LEU A 368 -22.59 -21.80 3.99
CA LEU A 368 -22.95 -21.23 2.70
C LEU A 368 -24.04 -20.20 2.92
N ASP A 369 -23.69 -18.94 2.69
CA ASP A 369 -24.58 -17.81 2.88
C ASP A 369 -25.05 -17.31 1.50
N ILE A 370 -26.36 -17.34 1.27
CA ILE A 370 -26.98 -16.90 0.03
C ILE A 370 -27.55 -15.50 0.25
N TYR A 371 -27.10 -14.54 -0.56
CA TYR A 371 -27.56 -13.16 -0.54
C TYR A 371 -28.39 -12.83 -1.78
N SER A 372 -29.42 -12.01 -1.62
CA SER A 372 -30.13 -11.39 -2.74
C SER A 372 -29.57 -9.99 -2.99
N LEU A 373 -29.23 -9.69 -4.24
CA LEU A 373 -28.65 -8.40 -4.64
C LEU A 373 -29.68 -7.28 -4.61
N SER A 374 -30.95 -7.56 -4.94
CA SER A 374 -32.00 -6.55 -4.95
C SER A 374 -32.29 -5.97 -3.57
N THR A 375 -32.23 -6.83 -2.54
CA THR A 375 -32.57 -6.48 -1.15
C THR A 375 -31.31 -6.24 -0.32
N ALA A 376 -30.14 -6.62 -0.84
CA ALA A 376 -28.86 -6.61 -0.13
C ALA A 376 -28.92 -7.33 1.24
N SER A 377 -29.76 -8.37 1.34
CA SER A 377 -30.01 -9.11 2.58
C SER A 377 -29.65 -10.58 2.43
N LEU A 378 -29.30 -11.21 3.55
CA LEU A 378 -29.14 -12.65 3.65
C LEU A 378 -30.51 -13.31 3.45
N VAL A 379 -30.57 -14.26 2.51
CA VAL A 379 -31.75 -15.07 2.22
C VAL A 379 -31.71 -16.33 3.06
N GLN A 380 -30.59 -17.07 2.99
CA GLN A 380 -30.43 -18.34 3.67
C GLN A 380 -28.98 -18.55 4.08
N SER A 381 -28.76 -19.14 5.26
CA SER A 381 -27.45 -19.61 5.72
C SER A 381 -27.54 -21.12 5.95
N ILE A 382 -26.72 -21.89 5.25
CA ILE A 382 -26.71 -23.36 5.28
C ILE A 382 -25.38 -23.83 5.86
N THR A 383 -25.41 -24.66 6.90
CA THR A 383 -24.20 -25.31 7.44
C THR A 383 -23.80 -26.48 6.54
N ALA A 384 -22.96 -26.22 5.54
CA ALA A 384 -22.55 -27.21 4.55
C ALA A 384 -21.38 -28.10 5.00
N HIS A 385 -20.43 -27.51 5.71
CA HIS A 385 -19.16 -28.12 6.05
C HIS A 385 -18.78 -27.87 7.51
N HIS A 386 -17.84 -28.66 8.02
CA HIS A 386 -17.30 -28.49 9.38
C HIS A 386 -16.10 -27.53 9.44
N ASP A 387 -15.52 -27.19 8.29
CA ASP A 387 -14.36 -26.31 8.15
C ASP A 387 -14.52 -25.38 6.93
N ALA A 388 -13.56 -24.48 6.73
CA ALA A 388 -13.59 -23.40 5.75
C ALA A 388 -13.84 -23.87 4.32
N VAL A 389 -14.81 -23.24 3.66
CA VAL A 389 -15.06 -23.43 2.22
C VAL A 389 -13.98 -22.72 1.43
N CYS A 390 -13.23 -23.46 0.61
CA CYS A 390 -12.09 -22.97 -0.16
C CYS A 390 -12.51 -22.39 -1.52
N SER A 391 -13.35 -23.11 -2.27
CA SER A 391 -13.73 -22.73 -3.63
C SER A 391 -15.15 -23.17 -3.99
N PHE A 392 -15.72 -22.47 -4.98
CA PHE A 392 -16.98 -22.79 -5.62
C PHE A 392 -16.82 -22.89 -7.13
N CYS A 393 -17.47 -23.90 -7.70
CA CYS A 393 -17.68 -24.00 -9.13
C CYS A 393 -19.18 -24.16 -9.43
N LEU A 394 -19.69 -23.37 -10.37
CA LEU A 394 -21.02 -23.58 -10.92
C LEU A 394 -21.01 -24.82 -11.82
N ARG A 395 -22.10 -25.57 -11.81
CA ARG A 395 -22.30 -26.64 -12.79
C ARG A 395 -22.62 -26.03 -14.16
N PRO A 396 -22.07 -26.54 -15.27
CA PRO A 396 -22.41 -26.09 -16.62
C PRO A 396 -23.91 -26.17 -16.94
N ASP A 397 -24.58 -27.18 -16.40
CA ASP A 397 -26.04 -27.38 -16.52
C ASP A 397 -26.84 -26.26 -15.85
N SER A 398 -26.16 -25.41 -15.08
CA SER A 398 -26.68 -24.26 -14.34
C SER A 398 -27.79 -24.58 -13.33
N LYS A 399 -27.95 -25.87 -12.99
CA LYS A 399 -28.91 -26.38 -12.00
C LYS A 399 -28.34 -26.50 -10.60
N GLY A 400 -27.04 -26.25 -10.42
CA GLY A 400 -26.40 -26.46 -9.15
C GLY A 400 -24.99 -25.90 -9.07
N LEU A 401 -24.36 -26.10 -7.91
CA LEU A 401 -22.98 -25.71 -7.63
C LEU A 401 -22.21 -26.83 -6.93
N LEU A 402 -20.90 -26.72 -6.95
CA LEU A 402 -19.97 -27.59 -6.23
C LEU A 402 -19.18 -26.75 -5.24
N SER A 403 -19.17 -27.17 -3.98
CA SER A 403 -18.40 -26.56 -2.90
C SER A 403 -17.24 -27.48 -2.49
N CYS A 404 -16.08 -26.88 -2.22
CA CYS A 404 -14.91 -27.57 -1.71
C CYS A 404 -14.53 -26.99 -0.35
N SER A 405 -14.25 -27.83 0.64
CA SER A 405 -13.87 -27.39 1.98
C SER A 405 -12.61 -28.08 2.51
N LYS A 406 -11.99 -27.46 3.51
CA LYS A 406 -10.86 -27.99 4.26
C LYS A 406 -11.17 -29.24 5.08
N ASP A 407 -12.45 -29.57 5.24
CA ASP A 407 -12.89 -30.82 5.86
C ASP A 407 -12.63 -32.08 5.00
N ARG A 408 -11.95 -31.93 3.85
CA ARG A 408 -11.66 -32.98 2.85
C ARG A 408 -12.91 -33.47 2.12
N ARG A 409 -13.99 -32.68 2.12
CA ARG A 409 -15.22 -32.99 1.41
C ARG A 409 -15.44 -32.05 0.23
N VAL A 410 -15.97 -32.63 -0.84
CA VAL A 410 -16.54 -31.91 -1.97
C VAL A 410 -18.02 -32.23 -2.01
N VAL A 411 -18.85 -31.20 -1.93
CA VAL A 411 -20.31 -31.36 -1.89
C VAL A 411 -20.92 -30.78 -3.16
N VAL A 412 -21.81 -31.56 -3.76
CA VAL A 412 -22.58 -31.16 -4.94
C VAL A 412 -23.98 -30.77 -4.50
N TRP A 413 -24.39 -29.59 -4.93
CA TRP A 413 -25.64 -28.96 -4.58
C TRP A 413 -26.48 -28.75 -5.83
N ASP A 414 -27.79 -28.98 -5.72
CA ASP A 414 -28.77 -28.57 -6.73
C ASP A 414 -29.61 -27.40 -6.18
N TYR A 415 -30.00 -26.50 -7.09
CA TYR A 415 -30.91 -25.40 -6.79
C TYR A 415 -32.33 -25.92 -6.64
N ALA A 416 -32.94 -25.65 -5.50
CA ALA A 416 -34.36 -25.83 -5.28
C ALA A 416 -35.03 -24.48 -5.01
N LEU A 417 -36.31 -24.37 -5.33
CA LEU A 417 -37.13 -23.23 -4.92
C LEU A 417 -37.80 -23.59 -3.60
N ALA A 418 -37.28 -23.04 -2.50
CA ALA A 418 -37.95 -23.09 -1.21
C ALA A 418 -38.99 -21.98 -1.12
N VAL A 419 -40.08 -22.26 -0.39
CA VAL A 419 -41.12 -21.28 -0.08
C VAL A 419 -41.10 -21.05 1.41
N ASP A 420 -40.83 -19.82 1.83
CA ASP A 420 -40.93 -19.45 3.23
C ASP A 420 -42.38 -19.51 3.67
N THR A 421 -42.65 -20.28 4.72
CA THR A 421 -44.01 -20.50 5.25
C THR A 421 -44.62 -19.22 5.82
N GLU A 422 -43.78 -18.30 6.32
CA GLU A 422 -44.22 -17.05 6.95
C GLU A 422 -44.48 -15.92 5.94
N THR A 423 -43.64 -15.79 4.91
CA THR A 423 -43.73 -14.69 3.93
C THR A 423 -44.36 -15.11 2.60
N GLN A 424 -44.59 -16.40 2.38
CA GLN A 424 -44.95 -17.01 1.09
C GLN A 424 -44.02 -16.62 -0.07
N SER A 425 -42.86 -16.04 0.24
CA SER A 425 -41.88 -15.64 -0.76
C SER A 425 -41.09 -16.88 -1.20
N ARG A 426 -40.86 -16.99 -2.50
CA ARG A 426 -40.06 -18.06 -3.09
C ARG A 426 -38.62 -17.62 -3.12
N HIS A 427 -37.73 -18.37 -2.50
CA HIS A 427 -36.30 -18.11 -2.53
C HIS A 427 -35.54 -19.35 -3.01
N ILE A 428 -34.35 -19.14 -3.57
CA ILE A 428 -33.49 -20.24 -4.02
C ILE A 428 -32.79 -20.82 -2.79
N SER A 429 -32.92 -22.13 -2.61
CA SER A 429 -32.20 -22.91 -1.61
C SER A 429 -31.29 -23.92 -2.28
N LEU A 430 -30.26 -24.36 -1.55
CA LEU A 430 -29.35 -25.41 -2.01
C LEU A 430 -29.72 -26.72 -1.32
N VAL A 431 -29.94 -27.76 -2.13
CA VAL A 431 -30.17 -29.12 -1.65
C VAL A 431 -28.93 -29.94 -1.93
N GLU A 432 -28.44 -30.61 -0.90
CA GLU A 432 -27.29 -31.51 -0.98
C GLU A 432 -27.66 -32.75 -1.80
N VAL A 433 -26.93 -32.99 -2.90
CA VAL A 433 -27.14 -34.15 -3.79
C VAL A 433 -26.14 -35.25 -3.48
N HIS A 434 -24.86 -34.88 -3.34
CA HIS A 434 -23.79 -35.85 -3.15
C HIS A 434 -22.62 -35.25 -2.36
N VAL A 435 -22.01 -36.09 -1.51
CA VAL A 435 -20.80 -35.76 -0.76
C VAL A 435 -19.70 -36.73 -1.16
N LEU A 436 -18.60 -36.17 -1.63
CA LEU A 436 -17.39 -36.90 -1.99
C LEU A 436 -16.33 -36.65 -0.92
N GLU A 437 -15.95 -37.70 -0.20
CA GLU A 437 -14.84 -37.65 0.76
C GLU A 437 -13.51 -37.95 0.05
N LEU A 438 -12.55 -37.04 0.18
CA LEU A 438 -11.24 -37.12 -0.47
C LEU A 438 -10.15 -37.52 0.53
N THR A 439 -9.01 -37.95 -0.01
CA THR A 439 -7.84 -38.34 0.79
C THR A 439 -7.24 -37.14 1.54
N ASP A 440 -7.25 -35.98 0.89
CA ASP A 440 -6.66 -34.75 1.40
C ASP A 440 -7.56 -33.54 1.06
N VAL A 441 -7.15 -32.35 1.50
CA VAL A 441 -7.92 -31.11 1.40
C VAL A 441 -8.01 -30.61 -0.04
N PRO A 442 -9.21 -30.43 -0.60
CA PRO A 442 -9.40 -29.76 -1.88
C PRO A 442 -9.23 -28.24 -1.75
N LEU A 443 -8.33 -27.67 -2.56
CA LEU A 443 -8.08 -26.22 -2.60
C LEU A 443 -8.96 -25.54 -3.65
N ASP A 444 -9.07 -26.13 -4.84
CA ASP A 444 -9.87 -25.62 -5.95
C ASP A 444 -10.53 -26.76 -6.73
N ALA A 445 -11.65 -26.46 -7.38
CA ALA A 445 -12.36 -27.43 -8.21
C ALA A 445 -13.01 -26.72 -9.40
N THR A 446 -13.07 -27.41 -10.53
CA THR A 446 -13.66 -26.87 -11.74
C THR A 446 -14.33 -27.96 -12.57
N TYR A 447 -15.46 -27.63 -13.18
CA TYR A 447 -16.13 -28.49 -14.14
C TYR A 447 -15.52 -28.33 -15.53
N THR A 448 -15.55 -29.42 -16.29
CA THR A 448 -15.38 -29.35 -17.74
C THR A 448 -16.54 -28.59 -18.37
N ALA A 449 -16.29 -27.84 -19.44
CA ALA A 449 -17.32 -27.06 -20.13
C ALA A 449 -18.49 -27.90 -20.67
N ASN A 450 -18.23 -29.17 -21.02
CA ASN A 450 -19.26 -30.12 -21.45
C ASN A 450 -20.04 -30.76 -20.29
N GLY A 451 -19.67 -30.48 -19.04
CA GLY A 451 -20.32 -31.02 -17.85
C GLY A 451 -20.00 -32.49 -17.53
N SER A 452 -19.28 -33.22 -18.37
CA SER A 452 -19.08 -34.68 -18.22
C SER A 452 -18.11 -35.07 -17.10
N ARG A 453 -17.16 -34.19 -16.79
CA ARG A 453 -16.13 -34.41 -15.77
C ARG A 453 -15.92 -33.17 -14.92
N PHE A 454 -15.37 -33.35 -13.74
CA PHE A 454 -14.84 -32.26 -12.92
C PHE A 454 -13.48 -32.63 -12.37
N ALA A 455 -12.62 -31.63 -12.21
CA ALA A 455 -11.30 -31.77 -11.64
C ALA A 455 -11.27 -31.11 -10.26
N VAL A 456 -10.52 -31.73 -9.35
CA VAL A 456 -10.29 -31.25 -7.98
C VAL A 456 -8.79 -31.21 -7.74
N ALA A 457 -8.30 -30.04 -7.34
CA ALA A 457 -6.92 -29.82 -6.93
C ALA A 457 -6.78 -30.05 -5.42
N LEU A 458 -5.86 -30.93 -5.04
CA LEU A 458 -5.65 -31.33 -3.65
C LEU A 458 -4.40 -30.67 -3.06
N GLN A 459 -4.38 -30.59 -1.73
CA GLN A 459 -3.24 -30.12 -0.96
C GLN A 459 -2.03 -31.07 -1.05
N ASP A 460 -2.24 -32.36 -1.37
CA ASP A 460 -1.19 -33.35 -1.61
C ASP A 460 -0.42 -33.16 -2.94
N SER A 461 -0.58 -32.00 -3.60
CA SER A 461 -0.01 -31.64 -4.91
C SER A 461 -0.53 -32.46 -6.10
N THR A 462 -1.55 -33.29 -5.90
CA THR A 462 -2.20 -34.04 -6.99
C THR A 462 -3.47 -33.34 -7.47
N ILE A 463 -3.86 -33.63 -8.70
CA ILE A 463 -5.16 -33.23 -9.25
C ILE A 463 -5.91 -34.50 -9.59
N LYS A 464 -7.13 -34.63 -9.11
CA LYS A 464 -7.99 -35.80 -9.38
C LYS A 464 -9.16 -35.38 -10.25
N ILE A 465 -9.43 -36.16 -11.29
CA ILE A 465 -10.59 -35.96 -12.17
C ILE A 465 -11.62 -37.05 -11.90
N TYR A 466 -12.88 -36.63 -11.83
CA TYR A 466 -14.04 -37.46 -11.56
C TYR A 466 -15.08 -37.31 -12.67
N TYR A 467 -15.91 -38.33 -12.87
CA TYR A 467 -17.11 -38.21 -13.70
C TYR A 467 -18.19 -37.41 -12.94
N SER A 468 -18.87 -36.49 -13.62
CA SER A 468 -19.99 -35.72 -13.03
C SER A 468 -21.17 -36.60 -12.63
N ASP A 469 -21.48 -37.61 -13.45
CA ASP A 469 -22.75 -38.33 -13.32
C ASP A 469 -22.68 -39.42 -12.25
N THR A 470 -21.52 -40.07 -12.15
CA THR A 470 -21.31 -41.21 -11.24
C THR A 470 -20.42 -40.87 -10.05
N TYR A 471 -19.77 -39.70 -10.06
CA TYR A 471 -18.77 -39.28 -9.06
C TYR A 471 -17.62 -40.28 -8.88
N LYS A 472 -17.41 -41.18 -9.86
CA LYS A 472 -16.32 -42.14 -9.86
C LYS A 472 -15.02 -41.48 -10.28
N PHE A 473 -13.94 -41.90 -9.64
CA PHE A 473 -12.58 -41.49 -9.96
C PHE A 473 -12.19 -41.94 -11.38
N VAL A 474 -11.59 -41.02 -12.15
CA VAL A 474 -11.13 -41.26 -13.52
C VAL A 474 -9.62 -41.38 -13.56
N LEU A 475 -8.92 -40.32 -13.17
CA LEU A 475 -7.48 -40.21 -13.29
C LEU A 475 -6.90 -39.27 -12.24
N SER A 476 -5.63 -39.48 -11.90
CA SER A 476 -4.83 -38.61 -11.04
C SER A 476 -3.63 -38.07 -11.81
N LEU A 477 -3.43 -36.76 -11.74
CA LEU A 477 -2.32 -36.05 -12.34
C LEU A 477 -1.23 -35.84 -11.30
N TYR A 478 -0.01 -36.28 -11.61
CA TYR A 478 1.17 -36.16 -10.75
C TYR A 478 2.26 -35.35 -11.44
N GLY A 479 2.97 -34.51 -10.67
CA GLY A 479 4.18 -33.86 -11.15
C GLY A 479 4.46 -32.48 -10.56
N HIS A 480 3.53 -31.90 -9.82
CA HIS A 480 3.79 -30.70 -9.03
C HIS A 480 4.59 -31.05 -7.77
N LYS A 481 5.44 -30.11 -7.33
CA LYS A 481 6.25 -30.28 -6.11
C LYS A 481 5.55 -29.74 -4.86
N LEU A 482 4.67 -28.77 -5.05
CA LEU A 482 3.92 -28.10 -3.98
C LEU A 482 2.42 -28.10 -4.34
N PRO A 483 1.54 -27.82 -3.36
CA PRO A 483 0.10 -27.82 -3.58
C PRO A 483 -0.33 -26.94 -4.76
N VAL A 484 -1.38 -27.38 -5.45
CA VAL A 484 -1.97 -26.68 -6.59
C VAL A 484 -3.03 -25.73 -6.06
N ASN A 485 -2.82 -24.43 -6.23
CA ASN A 485 -3.72 -23.40 -5.70
C ASN A 485 -4.98 -23.23 -6.53
N SER A 486 -4.85 -23.30 -7.86
CA SER A 486 -5.96 -23.07 -8.77
C SER A 486 -5.83 -23.91 -10.04
N ILE A 487 -6.99 -24.30 -10.57
CA ILE A 487 -7.11 -25.06 -11.81
C ILE A 487 -8.15 -24.43 -12.72
N SER A 488 -7.90 -24.50 -14.02
CA SER A 488 -8.85 -24.06 -15.03
C SER A 488 -8.86 -25.04 -16.20
N ILE A 489 -10.04 -25.26 -16.77
CA ILE A 489 -10.23 -26.14 -17.93
C ILE A 489 -10.63 -25.27 -19.13
N SER A 490 -10.14 -25.63 -20.31
CA SER A 490 -10.47 -24.96 -21.56
C SER A 490 -11.93 -25.16 -21.95
N SER A 491 -12.45 -24.22 -22.75
CA SER A 491 -13.85 -24.24 -23.20
C SER A 491 -14.22 -25.44 -24.09
N ASP A 492 -13.24 -26.02 -24.79
CA ASP A 492 -13.41 -27.26 -25.57
C ASP A 492 -13.21 -28.53 -24.72
N SER A 493 -12.93 -28.38 -23.42
CA SER A 493 -12.66 -29.43 -22.45
C SER A 493 -11.44 -30.32 -22.74
N GLN A 494 -10.53 -29.96 -23.64
CA GLN A 494 -9.35 -30.77 -23.98
C GLN A 494 -8.13 -30.48 -23.10
N LEU A 495 -7.99 -29.24 -22.65
CA LEU A 495 -6.83 -28.77 -21.89
C LEU A 495 -7.22 -28.43 -20.46
N LEU A 496 -6.34 -28.76 -19.53
CA LEU A 496 -6.40 -28.34 -18.14
C LEU A 496 -5.09 -27.63 -17.79
N VAL A 497 -5.19 -26.44 -17.22
CA VAL A 497 -4.05 -25.71 -16.68
C VAL A 497 -4.11 -25.79 -15.16
N SER A 498 -2.97 -26.07 -14.55
CA SER A 498 -2.80 -26.06 -13.10
C SER A 498 -1.73 -25.07 -12.67
N ALA A 499 -2.07 -24.24 -11.69
CA ALA A 499 -1.21 -23.26 -11.06
C ALA A 499 -0.84 -23.70 -9.64
N SER A 500 0.45 -23.76 -9.35
CA SER A 500 0.96 -24.27 -8.08
C SER A 500 1.82 -23.24 -7.33
N MET A 501 1.95 -23.47 -6.03
CA MET A 501 2.93 -22.78 -5.19
C MET A 501 4.39 -23.06 -5.59
N ASP A 502 4.65 -24.08 -6.42
CA ASP A 502 5.98 -24.37 -6.96
C ASP A 502 6.46 -23.39 -8.04
N LYS A 503 5.69 -22.30 -8.25
CA LYS A 503 5.92 -21.21 -9.22
C LYS A 503 5.73 -21.62 -10.68
N ASN A 504 5.42 -22.89 -10.93
CA ASN A 504 5.20 -23.42 -12.25
C ASN A 504 3.72 -23.48 -12.58
N ILE A 505 3.47 -23.44 -13.88
CA ILE A 505 2.19 -23.78 -14.48
C ILE A 505 2.39 -25.04 -15.30
N LYS A 506 1.47 -26.00 -15.17
CA LYS A 506 1.47 -27.21 -16.00
C LYS A 506 0.21 -27.26 -16.83
N ILE A 507 0.37 -27.71 -18.07
CA ILE A 507 -0.72 -27.90 -19.03
C ILE A 507 -0.89 -29.40 -19.25
N TRP A 508 -2.11 -29.87 -19.08
CA TRP A 508 -2.49 -31.27 -19.13
C TRP A 508 -3.52 -31.52 -20.23
N GLY A 509 -3.45 -32.68 -20.85
CA GLY A 509 -4.58 -33.20 -21.62
C GLY A 509 -5.62 -33.82 -20.68
N THR A 510 -6.87 -33.38 -20.76
CA THR A 510 -7.97 -33.86 -19.89
C THR A 510 -8.40 -35.30 -20.20
N THR A 511 -8.15 -35.77 -21.42
CA THR A 511 -8.59 -37.07 -21.91
C THR A 511 -7.81 -38.22 -21.27
N PHE A 512 -6.48 -38.14 -21.32
CA PHE A 512 -5.55 -39.18 -20.84
C PHE A 512 -4.71 -38.75 -19.63
N GLY A 513 -4.74 -37.46 -19.27
CA GLY A 513 -3.97 -36.94 -18.14
C GLY A 513 -2.48 -36.72 -18.43
N GLU A 514 -2.11 -36.62 -19.70
CA GLU A 514 -0.71 -36.38 -20.11
C GLU A 514 -0.27 -34.95 -19.83
N CYS A 515 0.93 -34.75 -19.28
CA CYS A 515 1.52 -33.43 -19.13
C CYS A 515 2.10 -32.98 -20.48
N ARG A 516 1.46 -32.01 -21.15
CA ARG A 516 1.96 -31.46 -22.42
C ARG A 516 3.21 -30.61 -22.20
N LYS A 517 3.14 -29.69 -21.23
CA LYS A 517 4.25 -28.79 -20.90
C LYS A 517 4.23 -28.39 -19.43
N SER A 518 5.44 -28.25 -18.88
CA SER A 518 5.70 -27.60 -17.60
C SER A 518 6.42 -26.28 -17.88
N ILE A 519 5.83 -25.17 -17.46
CA ILE A 519 6.33 -23.81 -17.71
C ILE A 519 6.69 -23.19 -16.36
N PHE A 520 7.93 -22.69 -16.25
CA PHE A 520 8.30 -21.81 -15.14
C PHE A 520 7.72 -20.43 -15.43
N ALA A 521 6.60 -20.12 -14.78
CA ALA A 521 5.77 -19.00 -15.18
C ALA A 521 6.08 -17.73 -14.39
N HIS A 522 6.35 -17.84 -13.09
CA HIS A 522 6.43 -16.71 -12.17
C HIS A 522 7.61 -16.85 -11.19
N ASP A 523 8.01 -15.74 -10.56
CA ASP A 523 9.11 -15.74 -9.59
C ASP A 523 8.64 -16.08 -8.17
N ASP A 524 7.33 -16.00 -7.93
CA ASP A 524 6.66 -16.41 -6.70
C ASP A 524 5.44 -17.29 -6.99
N SER A 525 4.80 -17.79 -5.93
CA SER A 525 3.64 -18.68 -5.98
C SER A 525 2.50 -18.15 -6.85
N VAL A 526 2.06 -18.99 -7.81
CA VAL A 526 0.93 -18.68 -8.68
C VAL A 526 -0.36 -18.90 -7.88
N THR A 527 -1.18 -17.87 -7.77
CA THR A 527 -2.38 -17.85 -6.92
C THR A 527 -3.62 -18.27 -7.67
N ALA A 528 -3.80 -17.79 -8.91
CA ALA A 528 -4.97 -18.07 -9.73
C ALA A 528 -4.61 -18.22 -11.21
N VAL A 529 -5.40 -19.02 -11.91
CA VAL A 529 -5.30 -19.20 -13.36
C VAL A 529 -6.70 -19.30 -13.98
N SER A 530 -6.88 -18.74 -15.18
CA SER A 530 -8.18 -18.79 -15.86
C SER A 530 -8.02 -18.79 -17.38
N PHE A 531 -8.71 -19.71 -18.05
CA PHE A 531 -8.82 -19.75 -19.50
C PHE A 531 -9.80 -18.70 -20.03
N CYS A 532 -9.45 -18.10 -21.16
CA CYS A 532 -10.38 -17.31 -21.96
C CYS A 532 -11.39 -18.25 -22.62
N ARG A 533 -12.70 -17.93 -22.56
CA ARG A 533 -13.71 -18.76 -23.23
C ARG A 533 -13.57 -18.65 -24.75
N GLY A 534 -13.83 -19.75 -25.46
CA GLY A 534 -13.75 -19.82 -26.92
C GLY A 534 -12.33 -19.87 -27.50
N THR A 535 -11.27 -19.73 -26.69
CA THR A 535 -9.88 -19.79 -27.13
C THR A 535 -9.02 -20.67 -26.20
N HIS A 536 -7.79 -20.98 -26.62
CA HIS A 536 -6.80 -21.68 -25.80
C HIS A 536 -5.85 -20.73 -25.05
N TYR A 537 -6.15 -19.44 -25.01
CA TYR A 537 -5.38 -18.49 -24.24
C TYR A 537 -5.77 -18.49 -22.76
N PHE A 538 -4.82 -18.24 -21.87
CA PHE A 538 -5.09 -18.15 -20.44
C PHE A 538 -4.27 -17.06 -19.76
N PHE A 539 -4.79 -16.58 -18.63
CA PHE A 539 -4.10 -15.64 -17.77
C PHE A 539 -3.67 -16.33 -16.49
N SER A 540 -2.45 -16.02 -16.04
CA SER A 540 -1.93 -16.44 -14.76
C SER A 540 -1.60 -15.24 -13.89
N VAL A 541 -1.80 -15.42 -12.60
CA VAL A 541 -1.66 -14.37 -11.59
C VAL A 541 -0.86 -14.91 -10.42
N SER A 542 0.05 -14.09 -9.89
CA SER A 542 1.00 -14.52 -8.85
C SER A 542 1.17 -13.48 -7.73
N ARG A 543 1.77 -13.95 -6.64
CA ARG A 543 2.23 -13.09 -5.53
C ARG A 543 3.41 -12.20 -5.90
N ASP A 544 4.05 -12.42 -7.05
CA ASP A 544 5.11 -11.57 -7.60
C ASP A 544 4.60 -10.22 -8.17
N CYS A 545 3.32 -9.90 -7.98
CA CYS A 545 2.64 -8.69 -8.45
C CYS A 545 2.47 -8.62 -9.98
N THR A 546 2.72 -9.72 -10.71
CA THR A 546 2.59 -9.77 -12.16
C THR A 546 1.37 -10.59 -12.61
N ILE A 547 0.80 -10.17 -13.73
CA ILE A 547 -0.21 -10.91 -14.48
C ILE A 547 0.46 -11.30 -15.79
N LYS A 548 0.41 -12.57 -16.18
CA LYS A 548 0.99 -13.06 -17.43
C LYS A 548 -0.07 -13.66 -18.32
N TYR A 549 0.00 -13.33 -19.61
CA TYR A 549 -0.91 -13.81 -20.65
C TYR A 549 -0.19 -14.85 -21.51
N TRP A 550 -0.80 -16.02 -21.66
CA TRP A 550 -0.16 -17.19 -22.25
C TRP A 550 -1.00 -17.78 -23.38
N ASP A 551 -0.30 -18.36 -24.35
CA ASP A 551 -0.86 -19.25 -25.36
C ASP A 551 -0.64 -20.72 -24.93
N ALA A 552 -1.72 -21.51 -24.78
CA ALA A 552 -1.62 -22.91 -24.41
C ALA A 552 -1.30 -23.86 -25.58
N ASP A 553 -1.45 -23.42 -26.83
CA ASP A 553 -1.15 -24.26 -28.00
C ASP A 553 0.33 -24.20 -28.35
N HIS A 554 0.89 -22.98 -28.39
CA HIS A 554 2.30 -22.74 -28.67
C HIS A 554 3.18 -22.71 -27.42
N PHE A 555 2.58 -22.72 -26.22
CA PHE A 555 3.28 -22.62 -24.93
C PHE A 555 4.15 -21.37 -24.79
N CYS A 556 3.72 -20.26 -25.40
CA CYS A 556 4.47 -19.01 -25.44
C CYS A 556 3.84 -17.98 -24.48
N LEU A 557 4.70 -17.17 -23.86
CA LEU A 557 4.30 -15.98 -23.14
C LEU A 557 4.00 -14.88 -24.15
N VAL A 558 2.81 -14.28 -24.08
CA VAL A 558 2.39 -13.21 -24.99
C VAL A 558 2.66 -11.85 -24.36
N GLN A 559 2.27 -11.65 -23.09
CA GLN A 559 2.40 -10.35 -22.43
C GLN A 559 2.61 -10.49 -20.92
N ILE A 560 3.39 -9.57 -20.35
CA ILE A 560 3.54 -9.37 -18.89
C ILE A 560 2.92 -8.03 -18.51
N ILE A 561 1.99 -8.05 -17.57
CA ILE A 561 1.33 -6.85 -17.04
C ILE A 561 1.80 -6.65 -15.59
N ARG A 562 2.59 -5.58 -15.37
CA ARG A 562 3.08 -5.17 -14.04
C ARG A 562 2.32 -3.93 -13.58
N SER A 563 1.27 -4.14 -12.80
CA SER A 563 0.37 -3.05 -12.40
C SER A 563 0.18 -3.00 -10.88
N HIS A 564 -0.03 -4.15 -10.24
CA HIS A 564 -0.21 -4.28 -8.80
C HIS A 564 1.07 -3.96 -8.02
N MET A 565 0.91 -3.48 -6.79
CA MET A 565 2.03 -3.13 -5.91
C MET A 565 2.35 -4.23 -4.90
N GLU A 566 1.36 -5.05 -4.56
CA GLU A 566 1.54 -6.24 -3.72
C GLU A 566 0.96 -7.47 -4.44
N GLY A 567 1.20 -8.65 -3.87
CA GLY A 567 0.80 -9.92 -4.46
C GLY A 567 -0.70 -9.99 -4.77
N ILE A 568 -1.01 -10.59 -5.92
CA ILE A 568 -2.38 -10.69 -6.42
C ILE A 568 -2.96 -12.04 -5.96
N ASN A 569 -4.19 -12.04 -5.46
CA ASN A 569 -4.81 -13.24 -4.91
C ASN A 569 -5.81 -13.88 -5.85
N CYS A 570 -6.51 -13.10 -6.65
CA CYS A 570 -7.65 -13.59 -7.43
C CYS A 570 -7.74 -12.92 -8.80
N LEU A 571 -8.34 -13.67 -9.71
CA LEU A 571 -8.55 -13.34 -11.11
C LEU A 571 -9.97 -13.76 -11.47
N SER A 572 -10.68 -12.91 -12.21
CA SER A 572 -11.90 -13.28 -12.93
C SER A 572 -11.85 -12.77 -14.35
N LEU A 573 -12.34 -13.59 -15.28
CA LEU A 573 -12.48 -13.23 -16.68
C LEU A 573 -13.95 -13.02 -17.02
N ASN A 574 -14.18 -12.06 -17.90
CA ASN A 574 -15.44 -11.86 -18.57
C ASN A 574 -15.76 -13.06 -19.47
N SER A 575 -17.05 -13.35 -19.71
CA SER A 575 -17.45 -14.42 -20.63
C SER A 575 -16.87 -14.26 -22.05
N ASP A 576 -16.76 -13.03 -22.54
CA ASP A 576 -16.21 -12.71 -23.87
C ASP A 576 -14.68 -12.53 -23.88
N ALA A 577 -14.02 -12.65 -22.72
CA ALA A 577 -12.58 -12.38 -22.56
C ALA A 577 -12.12 -10.97 -22.99
N SER A 578 -13.06 -10.03 -23.16
CA SER A 578 -12.78 -8.63 -23.48
C SER A 578 -12.19 -7.86 -22.29
N MET A 579 -12.49 -8.32 -21.07
CA MET A 579 -12.05 -7.69 -19.83
C MET A 579 -11.59 -8.75 -18.84
N ILE A 580 -10.50 -8.44 -18.13
CA ILE A 580 -10.01 -9.23 -17.00
C ILE A 580 -10.08 -8.36 -15.75
N VAL A 581 -10.45 -8.96 -14.63
CA VAL A 581 -10.44 -8.29 -13.34
C VAL A 581 -9.52 -9.02 -12.38
N THR A 582 -8.63 -8.27 -11.74
CA THR A 582 -7.71 -8.79 -10.73
C THR A 582 -7.86 -8.04 -9.42
N ALA A 583 -7.64 -8.76 -8.33
CA ALA A 583 -7.58 -8.15 -7.01
C ALA A 583 -6.54 -8.83 -6.11
N GLY A 584 -5.93 -8.02 -5.25
CA GLY A 584 -4.75 -8.41 -4.50
C GLY A 584 -4.71 -7.99 -3.04
N LEU A 585 -3.54 -8.19 -2.45
CA LEU A 585 -3.19 -7.77 -1.09
C LEU A 585 -3.13 -6.25 -0.96
N ASP A 586 -2.84 -5.54 -2.06
CA ASP A 586 -2.85 -4.08 -2.16
C ASP A 586 -4.24 -3.44 -2.02
N ARG A 587 -5.29 -4.26 -1.84
CA ARG A 587 -6.70 -3.87 -1.70
C ARG A 587 -7.24 -3.11 -2.91
N SER A 588 -6.54 -3.18 -4.04
CA SER A 588 -6.99 -2.62 -5.29
C SER A 588 -7.71 -3.68 -6.11
N VAL A 589 -8.75 -3.23 -6.82
CA VAL A 589 -9.39 -4.00 -7.88
C VAL A 589 -9.04 -3.29 -9.17
N ARG A 590 -8.48 -4.03 -10.14
CA ARG A 590 -8.11 -3.49 -11.44
C ARG A 590 -8.84 -4.26 -12.52
N ALA A 591 -9.44 -3.53 -13.44
CA ALA A 591 -10.02 -4.08 -14.66
C ALA A 591 -9.12 -3.70 -15.83
N PHE A 592 -8.72 -4.67 -16.64
CA PHE A 592 -7.97 -4.45 -17.88
C PHE A 592 -8.87 -4.79 -19.05
N TYR A 593 -8.91 -3.88 -20.01
CA TYR A 593 -9.66 -4.05 -21.24
C TYR A 593 -8.70 -4.46 -22.35
N ARG A 594 -9.15 -5.37 -23.20
CA ARG A 594 -8.44 -5.76 -24.41
C ARG A 594 -8.36 -4.57 -25.37
N SER A 595 -7.15 -4.17 -25.74
CA SER A 595 -6.93 -3.21 -26.84
C SER A 595 -6.99 -3.93 -28.20
N GLU A 596 -7.21 -3.15 -29.26
CA GLU A 596 -7.18 -3.66 -30.65
C GLU A 596 -5.75 -3.76 -31.21
N GLU A 597 -4.75 -3.29 -30.47
CA GLU A 597 -3.35 -3.36 -30.86
C GLU A 597 -2.89 -4.83 -30.91
N ILE A 598 -2.36 -5.22 -32.06
CA ILE A 598 -1.80 -6.55 -32.26
C ILE A 598 -0.41 -6.56 -31.62
N ILE A 599 -0.25 -7.32 -30.55
CA ILE A 599 1.03 -7.48 -29.86
C ILE A 599 1.76 -8.66 -30.49
N PHE A 600 2.97 -8.43 -30.99
CA PHE A 600 3.87 -9.50 -31.40
C PHE A 600 4.65 -10.01 -30.19
N ALA A 601 4.42 -11.28 -29.81
CA ALA A 601 5.03 -11.88 -28.62
C ALA A 601 6.57 -11.85 -28.62
N ASN A 602 7.21 -11.87 -29.80
CA ASN A 602 8.66 -11.81 -29.92
C ASN A 602 9.21 -10.41 -29.63
N GLU A 603 8.57 -9.37 -30.17
CA GLU A 603 8.95 -7.97 -29.95
C GLU A 603 8.80 -7.59 -28.48
N GLN A 604 7.67 -7.97 -27.86
CA GLN A 604 7.46 -7.74 -26.43
C GLN A 604 8.53 -8.44 -25.58
N ARG A 605 8.93 -9.65 -25.98
CA ARG A 605 9.98 -10.39 -25.29
C ARG A 605 11.34 -9.72 -25.45
N GLU A 606 11.67 -9.20 -26.62
CA GLU A 606 12.91 -8.46 -26.86
C GLU A 606 12.94 -7.17 -26.01
N GLU A 607 11.84 -6.40 -26.00
CA GLU A 607 11.74 -5.22 -25.15
C GLU A 607 11.88 -5.53 -23.65
N ASP A 608 11.27 -6.62 -23.19
CA ASP A 608 11.34 -7.00 -21.78
C ASP A 608 12.75 -7.46 -21.42
N MET A 609 13.43 -8.19 -22.31
CA MET A 609 14.84 -8.55 -22.14
C MET A 609 15.75 -7.31 -22.13
N GLU A 610 15.50 -6.32 -22.99
CA GLU A 610 16.23 -5.04 -22.97
C GLU A 610 16.02 -4.30 -21.65
N LYS A 611 14.77 -4.21 -21.17
CA LYS A 611 14.46 -3.57 -19.88
C LYS A 611 15.15 -4.28 -18.71
N GLU A 612 15.18 -5.61 -18.72
CA GLU A 612 15.88 -6.39 -17.70
C GLU A 612 17.40 -6.19 -17.77
N GLN A 613 17.98 -6.13 -18.97
CA GLN A 613 19.39 -5.80 -19.16
C GLN A 613 19.73 -4.39 -18.64
N ASP A 614 18.92 -3.39 -18.99
CA ASP A 614 19.05 -2.02 -18.48
C ASP A 614 18.96 -1.97 -16.94
N GLU A 615 18.06 -2.77 -16.34
CA GLU A 615 17.93 -2.87 -14.89
C GLU A 615 19.15 -3.55 -14.23
N ASP A 616 19.68 -4.60 -14.83
CA ASP A 616 20.88 -5.28 -14.38
C ASP A 616 22.12 -4.39 -14.50
N GLU A 617 22.22 -3.60 -15.56
CA GLU A 617 23.29 -2.61 -15.74
C GLU A 617 23.19 -1.48 -14.72
N ALA A 618 22.00 -0.92 -14.50
CA ALA A 618 21.78 0.10 -13.47
C ALA A 618 22.15 -0.43 -12.07
N ASN A 619 21.76 -1.66 -11.74
CA ASN A 619 22.10 -2.31 -10.48
C ASN A 619 23.60 -2.60 -10.34
N LYS A 620 24.32 -2.86 -11.43
CA LYS A 620 25.79 -3.01 -11.42
C LYS A 620 26.47 -1.67 -11.20
N LEU A 621 26.02 -0.61 -11.87
CA LEU A 621 26.50 0.76 -11.67
C LEU A 621 26.38 1.19 -10.20
N ASP A 622 25.22 0.94 -9.57
CA ASP A 622 24.98 1.21 -8.15
C ASP A 622 25.89 0.43 -7.19
N LYS A 623 26.32 -0.79 -7.56
CA LYS A 623 27.26 -1.58 -6.75
C LYS A 623 28.72 -1.12 -6.90
N THR A 624 29.04 -0.47 -8.01
CA THR A 624 30.41 0.00 -8.32
C THR A 624 30.70 1.43 -7.89
N SER A 625 29.69 2.19 -7.43
CA SER A 625 29.88 3.55 -6.92
C SER A 625 30.52 3.54 -5.53
N ASP A 626 31.84 3.37 -5.47
CA ASP A 626 32.64 3.72 -4.29
C ASP A 626 32.55 5.23 -4.04
N PRO A 627 32.23 5.71 -2.81
CA PRO A 627 32.03 7.13 -2.52
C PRO A 627 33.30 8.00 -2.62
N ASN A 628 34.47 7.41 -2.87
CA ASN A 628 35.77 8.11 -2.95
C ASN A 628 36.40 8.13 -4.35
N LYS A 629 35.69 7.70 -5.40
CA LYS A 629 36.19 7.84 -6.77
C LYS A 629 35.20 8.67 -7.60
N ALA A 630 35.59 9.90 -7.89
CA ALA A 630 35.06 10.63 -9.03
C ALA A 630 35.46 9.87 -10.30
N VAL A 631 34.58 9.00 -10.80
CA VAL A 631 34.79 8.29 -12.05
C VAL A 631 34.35 9.21 -13.19
N ALA A 632 35.31 9.94 -13.74
CA ALA A 632 35.19 10.49 -15.07
C ALA A 632 35.34 9.32 -16.07
N GLY A 633 34.35 9.14 -16.96
CA GLY A 633 34.59 8.45 -18.24
C GLY A 633 33.92 7.09 -18.47
N HIS A 634 32.70 6.86 -18.00
CA HIS A 634 31.86 5.82 -18.62
C HIS A 634 30.65 6.44 -19.30
N GLN A 635 30.68 6.40 -20.64
CA GLN A 635 29.55 6.75 -21.50
C GLN A 635 28.40 5.80 -21.18
N THR A 636 27.24 6.35 -20.84
CA THR A 636 26.03 5.56 -20.60
C THR A 636 25.54 4.95 -21.91
N VAL A 637 24.96 3.76 -21.87
CA VAL A 637 24.38 3.13 -23.08
C VAL A 637 23.32 4.03 -23.72
N GLY A 638 22.61 4.83 -22.94
CA GLY A 638 21.72 5.89 -23.45
C GLY A 638 22.46 6.97 -24.26
N SER A 639 23.68 7.35 -23.86
CA SER A 639 24.52 8.26 -24.66
C SER A 639 25.08 7.61 -25.92
N LEU A 640 25.31 6.29 -25.91
CA LEU A 640 25.71 5.52 -27.09
C LEU A 640 24.54 5.35 -28.07
N LYS A 641 23.35 4.94 -27.61
CA LYS A 641 22.13 4.87 -28.42
C LYS A 641 21.74 6.24 -28.99
N ALA A 642 21.82 7.30 -28.18
CA ALA A 642 21.59 8.67 -28.65
C ALA A 642 22.66 9.13 -29.64
N GLY A 643 23.93 8.74 -29.43
CA GLY A 643 25.04 9.00 -30.36
C GLY A 643 24.88 8.25 -31.68
N GLU A 644 24.42 7.00 -31.65
CA GLU A 644 24.14 6.19 -32.83
C GLU A 644 22.96 6.76 -33.61
N ALA A 645 21.86 7.12 -32.94
CA ALA A 645 20.70 7.77 -33.57
C ALA A 645 21.07 9.14 -34.17
N LEU A 646 21.90 9.94 -33.48
CA LEU A 646 22.45 11.18 -34.03
C LEU A 646 23.37 10.92 -35.24
N SER A 647 24.19 9.87 -35.19
CA SER A 647 25.06 9.52 -36.32
C SER A 647 24.27 9.03 -37.53
N GLU A 648 23.17 8.33 -37.31
CA GLU A 648 22.30 7.81 -38.36
C GLU A 648 21.48 8.93 -39.00
N THR A 649 20.94 9.85 -38.21
CA THR A 649 20.28 11.06 -38.71
C THR A 649 21.25 11.96 -39.47
N ILE A 650 22.49 12.15 -38.99
CA ILE A 650 23.51 12.90 -39.73
C ILE A 650 23.84 12.21 -41.06
N ARG A 651 24.01 10.88 -41.10
CA ARG A 651 24.24 10.16 -42.36
C ARG A 651 23.07 10.29 -43.32
N PHE A 652 21.84 10.30 -42.81
CA PHE A 652 20.64 10.50 -43.62
C PHE A 652 20.63 11.90 -44.25
N VAL A 653 20.87 12.94 -43.44
CA VAL A 653 20.94 14.34 -43.93
C VAL A 653 22.08 14.54 -44.92
N MET A 654 23.25 13.95 -44.68
CA MET A 654 24.38 14.02 -45.63
C MET A 654 24.05 13.35 -46.96
N ARG A 655 23.29 12.25 -46.95
CA ARG A 655 22.84 11.59 -48.18
C ARG A 655 21.83 12.44 -48.94
N GLU A 656 20.88 13.08 -48.27
CA GLU A 656 19.96 14.01 -48.95
C GLU A 656 20.68 15.22 -49.55
N LEU A 657 21.71 15.76 -48.87
CA LEU A 657 22.53 16.85 -49.41
C LEU A 657 23.34 16.43 -50.64
N GLU A 658 23.94 15.23 -50.63
CA GLU A 658 24.62 14.68 -51.81
C GLU A 658 23.66 14.48 -53.00
N GLU A 659 22.43 14.04 -52.73
CA GLU A 659 21.39 13.88 -53.76
C GLU A 659 20.83 15.22 -54.29
N GLU A 660 20.93 16.32 -53.54
CA GLU A 660 20.62 17.67 -54.00
C GLU A 660 21.76 18.25 -54.85
N GLU A 661 23.03 18.04 -54.46
CA GLU A 661 24.20 18.47 -55.24
C GLU A 661 24.33 17.73 -56.59
N GLU A 662 23.88 16.47 -56.68
CA GLU A 662 23.85 15.74 -57.97
C GLU A 662 22.70 16.17 -58.91
N LYS A 663 21.72 16.92 -58.39
CA LYS A 663 20.57 17.42 -59.17
C LYS A 663 20.75 18.86 -59.69
N GLU A 664 21.70 19.62 -59.13
CA GLU A 664 22.16 20.93 -59.66
C GLU A 664 23.22 20.75 -60.75
#